data_AF-A0A1S3ALL3-F1
#
_entry.id   AF-A0A1S3ALL3-F1
#
_cell.length_a   1.000
_cell.length_b   1.000
_cell.length_c   1.000
_cell.angle_alpha   90.00
_cell.angle_beta   90.00
_cell.angle_gamma   90.00
#
_symmetry.space_group_name_H-M   'P 1'
#
loop_
_entity.id
_entity.type
_entity.pdbx_description
1 polymer ?
#
loop_
_entity_poly.entity_id
_entity_poly.type
_entity_poly.pdbx_seq_one_letter_code
_entity_poly.pdbx_strand_id
1 'polypeptide(L)'
;MHLKIALVFLALSVITIFALACVLLTTRTSAGQPPHCPSTPPSAQPWTHPGQSQLFADLSREELTAVMTFLTQKLGPGLVDAAQALPSDNCIFSVELQLPPKAAALAHLDGAGPPPAREALAIVLFGGQAQPNVSELVVGPLPRPSYVRDVTVERHGGPVPFHRRPVLAREYLDIDEMIFQRELPQAAGLLHHCCFYSQKKHQLVTMTTAPRGLQSGDRATWFGLYYNILGSGIYLHPVGLELLVDHKALDPVRWTIRKVFFQGRYYESLAQLEEEFEAARVNVVLVPDNGTGGSWSLQSPVPTGPTPPLQFHPQGPRFSVQGSQVASSLWTFSFGLGAFSGPRILDIRFKGERLAYEISLQEVVTIYGGNSPSAMVNHFIDGSFGMGKYSTPLTRGVDCPYLATYVDWHFLLESQAPKTLRDAFCVFEQNQGLPLRRHHSEFYSNYFGGLAETVLVFRSVSTLLNYDYVWDMIFHSNGAIEVRLHATGYISSSFLFGAAQLYGNQVGEYTLGTVHTHSAHFKVDLDVGGLENWVWAEDMAFVPTTVPWSPEHEMHRLQVTRKLLETEEQATFPLGGATPRYLYLASNCSNKWGHLKGYRIQIVSFEGEPLPQNSSLERAFSWGRYKLAVTQRKEDEPSSTSIYNQNDPWTPTVDFTDFINNETIAGKDLVAWVTAGFLHIPHAEDIPNTVTVGNGVGFFLRPYNFFDQDPSFESADSIYFSGDVDAETYRVSPLTSLPQTAACASELPAFSHGGFSHN
;
A
#
# COMPACT_ATOMS: atom_id res chain seq x y z
N MET A 1 73.56 -34.50 37.26
CA MET A 1 72.80 -34.38 36.00
C MET A 1 72.87 -32.93 35.53
N HIS A 2 73.28 -32.73 34.28
CA HIS A 2 74.02 -31.55 33.84
C HIS A 2 73.15 -30.32 33.55
N LEU A 3 73.57 -29.15 34.04
CA LEU A 3 73.05 -27.81 33.69
C LEU A 3 72.95 -27.60 32.16
N LYS A 4 73.82 -28.28 31.39
CA LYS A 4 73.78 -28.30 29.92
C LYS A 4 72.49 -28.93 29.36
N ILE A 5 71.94 -29.96 30.00
CA ILE A 5 70.70 -30.61 29.56
C ILE A 5 69.50 -29.68 29.83
N ALA A 6 69.47 -29.02 30.99
CA ALA A 6 68.42 -28.05 31.31
C ALA A 6 68.42 -26.85 30.36
N LEU A 7 69.60 -26.33 29.99
CA LEU A 7 69.73 -25.26 28.99
C LEU A 7 69.27 -25.69 27.59
N VAL A 8 69.53 -26.94 27.20
CA VAL A 8 69.04 -27.48 25.91
C VAL A 8 67.52 -27.59 25.90
N PHE A 9 66.89 -28.07 26.98
CA PHE A 9 65.43 -28.09 27.08
C PHE A 9 64.82 -26.70 27.12
N LEU A 10 65.46 -25.73 27.79
CA LEU A 10 64.99 -24.35 27.81
C LEU A 10 65.08 -23.71 26.41
N ALA A 11 66.19 -23.93 25.71
CA ALA A 11 66.38 -23.45 24.35
C ALA A 11 65.37 -24.07 23.37
N LEU A 12 65.14 -25.39 23.45
CA LEU A 12 64.10 -26.06 22.67
C LEU A 12 62.71 -25.54 23.00
N SER A 13 62.40 -25.27 24.27
CA SER A 13 61.11 -24.70 24.67
C SER A 13 60.89 -23.30 24.09
N VAL A 14 61.91 -22.44 24.14
CA VAL A 14 61.86 -21.09 23.55
C VAL A 14 61.71 -21.16 22.04
N ILE A 15 62.43 -22.06 21.36
CA ILE A 15 62.28 -22.28 19.91
C ILE A 15 60.88 -22.78 19.56
N THR A 16 60.32 -23.68 20.37
CA THR A 16 58.97 -24.23 20.13
C THR A 16 57.90 -23.17 20.35
N ILE A 17 58.03 -22.34 21.40
CA ILE A 17 57.14 -21.21 21.67
C ILE A 17 57.26 -20.16 20.56
N PHE A 18 58.48 -19.86 20.09
CA PHE A 18 58.71 -18.93 18.99
C PHE A 18 58.12 -19.47 17.68
N ALA A 19 58.27 -20.76 17.39
CA ALA A 19 57.65 -21.40 16.23
C ALA A 19 56.11 -21.39 16.31
N LEU A 20 55.53 -21.66 17.49
CA LEU A 20 54.07 -21.57 17.69
C LEU A 20 53.56 -20.14 17.56
N ALA A 21 54.29 -19.17 18.11
CA ALA A 21 53.97 -17.74 17.98
C ALA A 21 54.07 -17.29 16.53
N CYS A 22 55.10 -17.74 15.78
CA CYS A 22 55.20 -17.49 14.35
C CYS A 22 54.05 -18.13 13.58
N VAL A 23 53.65 -19.37 13.87
CA VAL A 23 52.49 -20.02 13.23
C VAL A 23 51.19 -19.29 13.58
N LEU A 24 50.99 -18.83 14.82
CA LEU A 24 49.81 -18.04 15.24
C LEU A 24 49.80 -16.63 14.63
N LEU A 25 50.96 -16.03 14.38
CA LEU A 25 51.09 -14.71 13.75
C LEU A 25 50.96 -14.79 12.21
N THR A 26 51.47 -15.86 11.57
CA THR A 26 51.32 -16.09 10.12
C THR A 26 49.94 -16.61 9.75
N THR A 27 49.25 -17.35 10.62
CA THR A 27 47.83 -17.73 10.41
C THR A 27 46.86 -16.56 10.62
N ARG A 28 47.26 -15.49 11.32
CA ARG A 28 46.46 -14.26 11.47
C ARG A 28 46.66 -13.22 10.36
N THR A 29 47.53 -13.46 9.38
CA THR A 29 47.88 -12.49 8.34
C THR A 29 47.62 -12.99 6.91
N SER A 30 46.59 -13.83 6.75
CA SER A 30 46.01 -14.15 5.44
C SER A 30 44.49 -14.33 5.48
N ALA A 31 43.79 -13.57 6.31
CA ALA A 31 42.43 -13.17 5.97
C ALA A 31 42.54 -12.10 4.87
N GLY A 32 42.92 -12.52 3.66
CA GLY A 32 42.83 -11.67 2.49
C GLY A 32 41.39 -11.16 2.38
N GLN A 33 41.22 -9.88 2.09
CA GLN A 33 39.92 -9.39 1.64
C GLN A 33 39.40 -10.37 0.58
N PRO A 34 38.12 -10.80 0.65
CA PRO A 34 37.55 -11.61 -0.42
C PRO A 34 37.81 -10.88 -1.75
N PRO A 35 38.25 -11.61 -2.80
CA PRO A 35 38.58 -10.98 -4.08
C PRO A 35 37.41 -10.11 -4.53
N HIS A 36 37.66 -8.86 -4.90
CA HIS A 36 36.58 -7.98 -5.38
C HIS A 36 35.99 -8.54 -6.68
N CYS A 37 34.67 -8.68 -6.76
CA CYS A 37 34.03 -9.03 -8.02
C CYS A 37 34.33 -7.93 -9.04
N PRO A 38 34.67 -8.25 -10.31
CA PRO A 38 34.64 -7.26 -11.37
C PRO A 38 33.20 -6.72 -11.46
N SER A 39 33.04 -5.43 -11.18
CA SER A 39 31.81 -4.71 -11.42
C SER A 39 31.59 -4.63 -12.92
N THR A 40 30.98 -5.67 -13.48
CA THR A 40 30.49 -5.60 -14.85
C THR A 40 29.28 -4.65 -14.78
N PRO A 41 29.32 -3.48 -15.43
CA PRO A 41 28.12 -2.66 -15.54
C PRO A 41 27.02 -3.52 -16.15
N PRO A 42 25.75 -3.33 -15.77
CA PRO A 42 24.66 -4.16 -16.25
C PRO A 42 24.77 -4.31 -17.76
N SER A 43 24.67 -5.53 -18.28
CA SER A 43 24.41 -5.70 -19.71
C SER A 43 22.98 -5.22 -19.92
N ALA A 44 22.82 -3.90 -20.04
CA ALA A 44 21.60 -3.30 -20.49
C ALA A 44 21.32 -3.96 -21.85
N GLN A 45 20.25 -4.76 -21.92
CA GLN A 45 19.72 -5.06 -23.24
C GLN A 45 19.50 -3.71 -23.94
N PRO A 46 19.96 -3.54 -25.19
CA PRO A 46 19.75 -2.31 -25.93
C PRO A 46 18.24 -2.03 -25.97
N TRP A 47 17.82 -0.95 -25.31
CA TRP A 47 16.44 -0.52 -25.27
C TRP A 47 16.02 -0.09 -26.68
N THR A 48 14.92 -0.63 -27.18
CA THR A 48 14.42 -0.32 -28.52
C THR A 48 13.64 1.00 -28.56
N HIS A 49 12.99 1.45 -27.47
CA HIS A 49 12.12 2.64 -27.51
C HIS A 49 12.03 3.47 -26.20
N PRO A 50 12.98 4.39 -25.90
CA PRO A 50 12.93 5.27 -24.72
C PRO A 50 11.74 6.25 -24.69
N GLY A 51 11.15 6.56 -25.85
CA GLY A 51 10.11 7.59 -26.00
C GLY A 51 8.69 7.15 -25.62
N GLN A 52 8.40 5.84 -25.56
CA GLN A 52 7.06 5.33 -25.25
C GLN A 52 6.76 5.29 -23.74
N SER A 53 7.79 5.34 -22.90
CA SER A 53 7.69 5.06 -21.46
C SER A 53 7.22 6.22 -20.59
N GLN A 54 7.36 7.47 -21.04
CA GLN A 54 7.03 8.62 -20.18
C GLN A 54 5.53 8.92 -20.09
N LEU A 55 4.70 8.14 -20.77
CA LEU A 55 3.26 8.40 -20.81
C LEU A 55 2.62 8.29 -19.43
N PHE A 56 3.03 7.29 -18.65
CA PHE A 56 2.48 6.99 -17.33
C PHE A 56 3.36 7.47 -16.17
N ALA A 57 4.51 8.09 -16.47
CA ALA A 57 5.39 8.65 -15.47
C ALA A 57 4.65 9.75 -14.69
N ASP A 58 4.72 9.72 -13.36
CA ASP A 58 4.27 10.86 -12.55
C ASP A 58 5.03 12.13 -12.93
N LEU A 59 4.48 13.30 -12.56
CA LEU A 59 5.03 14.58 -12.99
C LEU A 59 6.42 14.84 -12.38
N SER A 60 7.35 15.33 -13.21
CA SER A 60 8.64 15.78 -12.70
C SER A 60 8.52 17.08 -11.89
N ARG A 61 9.58 17.46 -11.14
CA ARG A 61 9.61 18.75 -10.43
C ARG A 61 9.46 19.93 -11.38
N GLU A 62 10.06 19.86 -12.56
CA GLU A 62 9.96 20.89 -13.60
C GLU A 62 8.53 20.99 -14.14
N GLU A 63 7.87 19.84 -14.39
CA GLU A 63 6.48 19.81 -14.85
C GLU A 63 5.53 20.37 -13.79
N LEU A 64 5.68 19.97 -12.51
CA LEU A 64 4.90 20.50 -11.39
C LEU A 64 5.09 22.01 -11.24
N THR A 65 6.33 22.50 -11.32
CA THR A 65 6.64 23.94 -11.27
C THR A 65 6.01 24.68 -12.44
N ALA A 66 6.02 24.11 -13.65
CA ALA A 66 5.43 24.72 -14.83
C ALA A 66 3.91 24.85 -14.72
N VAL A 67 3.22 23.81 -14.22
CA VAL A 67 1.78 23.85 -13.97
C VAL A 67 1.43 24.87 -12.91
N MET A 68 2.16 24.86 -11.78
CA MET A 68 1.94 25.82 -10.70
C MET A 68 2.10 27.26 -11.16
N THR A 69 3.16 27.54 -11.93
CA THR A 69 3.42 28.87 -12.51
C THR A 69 2.30 29.29 -13.45
N PHE A 70 1.85 28.38 -14.32
CA PHE A 70 0.77 28.64 -15.26
C PHE A 70 -0.57 28.92 -14.55
N LEU A 71 -0.94 28.10 -13.56
CA LEU A 71 -2.17 28.28 -12.79
C LEU A 71 -2.14 29.56 -11.96
N THR A 72 -1.00 29.90 -11.35
CA THR A 72 -0.83 31.16 -10.61
C THR A 72 -1.14 32.37 -11.49
N GLN A 73 -0.71 32.35 -12.76
CA GLN A 73 -1.02 33.41 -13.72
C GLN A 73 -2.50 33.41 -14.15
N LYS A 74 -3.12 32.24 -14.30
CA LYS A 74 -4.50 32.10 -14.79
C LYS A 74 -5.57 32.38 -13.74
N LEU A 75 -5.34 31.96 -12.50
CA LEU A 75 -6.28 32.12 -11.39
C LEU A 75 -6.28 33.55 -10.81
N GLY A 76 -5.24 34.34 -11.10
CA GLY A 76 -5.19 35.76 -10.80
C GLY A 76 -4.76 36.10 -9.37
N PRO A 77 -4.85 37.38 -8.97
CA PRO A 77 -4.43 37.84 -7.65
C PRO A 77 -5.39 37.33 -6.56
N GLY A 78 -4.84 36.82 -5.46
CA GLY A 78 -5.61 36.27 -4.33
C GLY A 78 -5.44 34.77 -4.09
N LEU A 79 -4.60 34.09 -4.89
CA LEU A 79 -4.19 32.71 -4.62
C LEU A 79 -3.21 32.67 -3.44
N VAL A 80 -3.54 31.90 -2.41
CA VAL A 80 -2.73 31.68 -1.20
C VAL A 80 -2.04 30.32 -1.31
N ASP A 81 -0.88 30.18 -0.67
CA ASP A 81 -0.26 28.86 -0.49
C ASP A 81 -1.18 28.01 0.39
N ALA A 82 -1.56 26.82 -0.09
CA ALA A 82 -2.43 25.91 0.63
C ALA A 82 -1.87 25.50 2.01
N ALA A 83 -0.54 25.54 2.19
CA ALA A 83 0.09 25.34 3.50
C ALA A 83 -0.32 26.38 4.56
N GLN A 84 -0.80 27.55 4.13
CA GLN A 84 -1.18 28.69 4.98
C GLN A 84 -2.62 29.16 4.74
N ALA A 85 -3.35 28.52 3.82
CA ALA A 85 -4.67 28.97 3.41
C ALA A 85 -5.71 28.78 4.53
N LEU A 86 -6.47 29.84 4.79
CA LEU A 86 -7.68 29.79 5.58
C LEU A 86 -8.83 29.19 4.75
N PRO A 87 -9.91 28.71 5.38
CA PRO A 87 -11.05 28.15 4.64
C PRO A 87 -11.71 29.13 3.66
N SER A 88 -11.58 30.44 3.88
CA SER A 88 -12.10 31.50 2.99
C SER A 88 -11.15 31.88 1.86
N ASP A 89 -9.97 31.26 1.75
CA ASP A 89 -8.99 31.61 0.73
C ASP A 89 -9.16 30.77 -0.54
N ASN A 90 -8.56 31.24 -1.64
CA ASN A 90 -8.40 30.43 -2.84
C ASN A 90 -7.01 29.80 -2.82
N CYS A 91 -6.90 28.48 -3.00
CA CYS A 91 -5.60 27.81 -3.04
C CYS A 91 -5.59 26.60 -3.98
N ILE A 92 -4.41 26.26 -4.51
CA ILE A 92 -4.20 25.01 -5.24
C ILE A 92 -3.86 23.94 -4.20
N PHE A 93 -4.75 22.97 -4.05
CA PHE A 93 -4.61 21.89 -3.07
C PHE A 93 -3.65 20.80 -3.55
N SER A 94 -3.76 20.40 -4.82
CA SER A 94 -2.89 19.40 -5.42
C SER A 94 -2.65 19.66 -6.89
N VAL A 95 -1.52 19.17 -7.39
CA VAL A 95 -1.23 19.00 -8.82
C VAL A 95 -0.59 17.62 -9.00
N GLU A 96 -1.20 16.78 -9.83
CA GLU A 96 -0.69 15.45 -10.17
C GLU A 96 -0.90 15.12 -11.66
N LEU A 97 -0.39 13.97 -12.11
CA LEU A 97 -0.56 13.51 -13.48
C LEU A 97 -2.03 13.24 -13.78
N GLN A 98 -2.55 13.83 -14.87
CA GLN A 98 -3.78 13.35 -15.49
C GLN A 98 -3.42 12.19 -16.42
N LEU A 99 -3.83 10.96 -16.07
CA LEU A 99 -3.59 9.81 -16.93
C LEU A 99 -4.27 10.00 -18.30
N PRO A 100 -3.63 9.55 -19.39
CA PRO A 100 -4.17 9.67 -20.73
C PRO A 100 -5.37 8.72 -20.92
N PRO A 101 -6.27 9.02 -21.88
CA PRO A 101 -7.26 8.05 -22.34
C PRO A 101 -6.58 6.78 -22.89
N LYS A 102 -7.04 5.60 -22.49
CA LYS A 102 -6.44 4.29 -22.87
C LYS A 102 -6.42 4.11 -24.37
N ALA A 103 -7.46 4.53 -25.09
CA ALA A 103 -7.50 4.42 -26.54
C ALA A 103 -6.32 5.13 -27.22
N ALA A 104 -5.99 6.35 -26.78
CA ALA A 104 -4.85 7.10 -27.31
C ALA A 104 -3.51 6.56 -26.80
N ALA A 105 -3.46 6.11 -25.54
CA ALA A 105 -2.28 5.45 -24.97
C ALA A 105 -1.91 4.18 -25.75
N LEU A 106 -2.87 3.29 -25.97
CA LEU A 106 -2.67 2.05 -26.74
C LEU A 106 -2.30 2.34 -28.19
N ALA A 107 -2.98 3.29 -28.84
CA ALA A 107 -2.59 3.69 -30.20
C ALA A 107 -1.12 4.13 -30.26
N HIS A 108 -0.61 4.84 -29.25
CA HIS A 108 0.80 5.20 -29.18
C HIS A 108 1.74 4.02 -28.88
N LEU A 109 1.42 3.25 -27.84
CA LEU A 109 2.25 2.14 -27.36
C LEU A 109 2.36 1.00 -28.37
N ASP A 110 1.31 0.80 -29.17
CA ASP A 110 1.24 -0.24 -30.20
C ASP A 110 1.64 0.28 -31.59
N GLY A 111 2.19 1.50 -31.67
CA GLY A 111 2.81 2.07 -32.87
C GLY A 111 1.84 2.61 -33.92
N ALA A 112 0.57 2.77 -33.58
CA ALA A 112 -0.51 3.23 -34.46
C ALA A 112 -0.81 4.74 -34.38
N GLY A 113 -0.17 5.50 -33.48
CA GLY A 113 -0.46 6.92 -33.29
C GLY A 113 0.63 7.72 -32.56
N PRO A 114 0.55 9.07 -32.60
CA PRO A 114 1.40 9.93 -31.78
C PRO A 114 1.07 9.77 -30.29
N PRO A 115 2.00 10.13 -29.37
CA PRO A 115 1.68 10.14 -27.95
C PRO A 115 0.54 11.13 -27.67
N PRO A 116 -0.41 10.79 -26.78
CA PRO A 116 -1.42 11.74 -26.36
C PRO A 116 -0.79 12.93 -25.62
N ALA A 117 -1.52 14.03 -25.54
CA ALA A 117 -1.07 15.18 -24.76
C ALA A 117 -0.84 14.76 -23.30
N ARG A 118 0.35 15.08 -22.76
CA ARG A 118 0.66 14.89 -21.36
C ARG A 118 0.05 16.05 -20.57
N GLU A 119 -0.82 15.74 -19.62
CA GLU A 119 -1.61 16.71 -18.87
C GLU A 119 -1.45 16.51 -17.36
N ALA A 120 -1.71 17.56 -16.60
CA ALA A 120 -1.81 17.52 -15.15
C ALA A 120 -3.28 17.74 -14.72
N LEU A 121 -3.69 17.14 -13.63
CA LEU A 121 -4.92 17.44 -12.91
C LEU A 121 -4.56 18.29 -11.68
N ALA A 122 -5.18 19.45 -11.55
CA ALA A 122 -5.05 20.32 -10.40
C ALA A 122 -6.37 20.45 -9.66
N ILE A 123 -6.36 20.26 -8.34
CA ILE A 123 -7.52 20.51 -7.48
C ILE A 123 -7.38 21.89 -6.86
N VAL A 124 -8.39 22.73 -7.06
CA VAL A 124 -8.40 24.11 -6.57
C VAL A 124 -9.57 24.28 -5.60
N LEU A 125 -9.25 24.85 -4.44
CA LEU A 125 -10.23 25.23 -3.43
C LEU A 125 -10.56 26.71 -3.63
N PHE A 126 -11.81 27.01 -4.00
CA PHE A 126 -12.26 28.39 -4.15
C PHE A 126 -13.09 28.82 -2.93
N GLY A 127 -12.43 29.19 -1.83
CA GLY A 127 -13.06 29.69 -0.61
C GLY A 127 -13.46 31.17 -0.67
N GLY A 128 -12.75 31.97 -1.46
CA GLY A 128 -12.82 33.43 -1.50
C GLY A 128 -13.97 34.01 -2.33
N GLN A 129 -15.13 33.33 -2.34
CA GLN A 129 -16.28 33.70 -3.17
C GLN A 129 -17.61 33.44 -2.46
N ALA A 130 -18.70 34.03 -2.99
CA ALA A 130 -20.02 33.95 -2.36
C ALA A 130 -20.58 32.52 -2.25
N GLN A 131 -20.23 31.65 -3.20
CA GLN A 131 -20.57 30.23 -3.19
C GLN A 131 -19.29 29.41 -3.34
N PRO A 132 -18.59 29.09 -2.24
CA PRO A 132 -17.37 28.31 -2.30
C PRO A 132 -17.58 26.96 -2.97
N ASN A 133 -16.59 26.52 -3.75
CA ASN A 133 -16.61 25.22 -4.41
C ASN A 133 -15.20 24.63 -4.51
N VAL A 134 -15.15 23.36 -4.87
CA VAL A 134 -13.90 22.70 -5.30
C VAL A 134 -13.99 22.50 -6.81
N SER A 135 -12.89 22.77 -7.51
CA SER A 135 -12.77 22.57 -8.96
C SER A 135 -11.61 21.65 -9.30
N GLU A 136 -11.82 20.84 -10.33
CA GLU A 136 -10.83 20.00 -10.98
C GLU A 136 -10.44 20.61 -12.33
N LEU A 137 -9.17 21.00 -12.46
CA LEU A 137 -8.64 21.70 -13.63
C LEU A 137 -7.61 20.83 -14.33
N VAL A 138 -7.83 20.49 -15.60
CA VAL A 138 -6.83 19.83 -16.43
C VAL A 138 -5.95 20.88 -17.11
N VAL A 139 -4.63 20.75 -16.99
CA VAL A 139 -3.64 21.70 -17.49
C VAL A 139 -2.68 21.01 -18.45
N GLY A 140 -2.46 21.60 -19.62
CA GLY A 140 -1.58 21.01 -20.63
C GLY A 140 -1.30 21.91 -21.83
N PRO A 141 -0.58 21.39 -22.84
CA PRO A 141 0.20 20.16 -22.78
C PRO A 141 1.54 20.42 -22.05
N LEU A 142 2.02 19.44 -21.29
CA LEU A 142 3.33 19.48 -20.65
C LEU A 142 4.47 19.25 -21.66
N PRO A 143 5.69 19.76 -21.40
CA PRO A 143 6.15 20.48 -20.20
C PRO A 143 5.90 22.00 -20.22
N ARG A 144 5.31 22.54 -21.30
CA ARG A 144 5.04 23.98 -21.46
C ARG A 144 3.54 24.22 -21.58
N PRO A 145 2.81 24.22 -20.45
CA PRO A 145 1.35 24.31 -20.46
C PRO A 145 0.88 25.60 -21.14
N SER A 146 -0.18 25.49 -21.94
CA SER A 146 -0.76 26.60 -22.70
C SER A 146 -2.28 26.71 -22.55
N TYR A 147 -2.96 25.67 -22.07
CA TYR A 147 -4.37 25.68 -21.74
C TYR A 147 -4.65 25.17 -20.33
N VAL A 148 -5.80 25.56 -19.80
CA VAL A 148 -6.46 24.98 -18.63
C VAL A 148 -7.93 24.79 -18.98
N ARG A 149 -8.51 23.67 -18.57
CA ARG A 149 -9.92 23.33 -18.75
C ARG A 149 -10.50 22.84 -17.43
N ASP A 150 -11.63 23.42 -17.02
CA ASP A 150 -12.38 22.97 -15.86
C ASP A 150 -13.22 21.75 -16.27
N VAL A 151 -12.95 20.60 -15.64
CA VAL A 151 -13.62 19.31 -15.89
C VAL A 151 -14.58 18.92 -14.77
N THR A 152 -14.81 19.81 -13.80
CA THR A 152 -15.61 19.53 -12.60
C THR A 152 -17.04 19.12 -12.96
N VAL A 153 -17.70 19.91 -13.82
CA VAL A 153 -19.09 19.63 -14.24
C VAL A 153 -19.16 18.45 -15.20
N GLU A 154 -18.14 18.26 -16.04
CA GLU A 154 -18.05 17.12 -16.95
C GLU A 154 -18.02 15.79 -16.17
N ARG A 155 -17.26 15.74 -15.07
CA ARG A 155 -17.11 14.54 -14.23
C ARG A 155 -18.26 14.34 -13.25
N HIS A 156 -18.71 15.42 -12.61
CA HIS A 156 -19.57 15.33 -11.42
C HIS A 156 -21.00 15.82 -11.66
N GLY A 157 -21.32 16.31 -12.87
CA GLY A 157 -22.64 16.86 -13.23
C GLY A 157 -22.98 18.20 -12.56
N GLY A 158 -22.04 18.78 -11.80
CA GLY A 158 -22.22 20.03 -11.05
C GLY A 158 -20.95 20.45 -10.29
N PRO A 159 -20.98 21.58 -9.56
CA PRO A 159 -19.87 21.98 -8.71
C PRO A 159 -19.72 21.02 -7.51
N VAL A 160 -18.49 20.72 -7.11
CA VAL A 160 -18.24 19.93 -5.89
C VAL A 160 -18.48 20.83 -4.67
N PRO A 161 -19.41 20.47 -3.76
CA PRO A 161 -19.67 21.27 -2.56
C PRO A 161 -18.44 21.43 -1.68
N PHE A 162 -18.19 22.64 -1.19
CA PHE A 162 -16.93 22.99 -0.52
C PHE A 162 -16.66 22.24 0.80
N HIS A 163 -17.69 21.69 1.46
CA HIS A 163 -17.52 20.88 2.67
C HIS A 163 -16.92 19.50 2.37
N ARG A 164 -16.96 19.03 1.11
CA ARG A 164 -16.36 17.73 0.73
C ARG A 164 -14.83 17.76 0.64
N ARG A 165 -14.23 18.95 0.53
CA ARG A 165 -12.77 19.12 0.43
C ARG A 165 -12.06 18.42 1.61
N PRO A 166 -10.87 17.82 1.40
CA PRO A 166 -10.04 17.36 2.50
C PRO A 166 -9.75 18.47 3.52
N VAL A 167 -9.49 18.10 4.78
CA VAL A 167 -9.06 19.09 5.79
C VAL A 167 -7.61 19.45 5.53
N LEU A 168 -7.34 20.75 5.39
CA LEU A 168 -5.98 21.25 5.16
C LEU A 168 -5.12 21.08 6.41
N ALA A 169 -3.80 20.96 6.24
CA ALA A 169 -2.83 21.00 7.33
C ALA A 169 -3.01 22.28 8.16
N ARG A 170 -3.25 23.42 7.50
CA ARG A 170 -3.55 24.69 8.20
C ARG A 170 -4.85 24.63 9.00
N GLU A 171 -5.89 23.98 8.46
CA GLU A 171 -7.19 23.83 9.14
C GLU A 171 -7.04 22.96 10.40
N TYR A 172 -6.23 21.89 10.36
CA TYR A 172 -5.88 21.13 11.57
C TYR A 172 -5.14 21.99 12.60
N LEU A 173 -4.17 22.82 12.18
CA LEU A 173 -3.45 23.72 13.08
C LEU A 173 -4.37 24.76 13.75
N ASP A 174 -5.33 25.32 13.00
CA ASP A 174 -6.31 26.26 13.54
C ASP A 174 -7.27 25.57 14.54
N ILE A 175 -7.62 24.29 14.29
CA ILE A 175 -8.41 23.48 15.23
C ILE A 175 -7.60 23.22 16.51
N ASP A 176 -6.34 22.85 16.39
CA ASP A 176 -5.46 22.67 17.55
C ASP A 176 -5.28 23.98 18.32
N GLU A 177 -5.08 25.10 17.64
CA GLU A 177 -5.01 26.42 18.29
C GLU A 177 -6.29 26.69 19.08
N MET A 178 -7.47 26.41 18.49
CA MET A 178 -8.74 26.52 19.20
C MET A 178 -8.78 25.63 20.45
N ILE A 179 -8.49 24.33 20.30
CA ILE A 179 -8.56 23.35 21.38
C ILE A 179 -7.60 23.76 22.50
N PHE A 180 -6.31 23.94 22.18
CA PHE A 180 -5.27 24.13 23.19
C PHE A 180 -5.24 25.53 23.81
N GLN A 181 -5.62 26.58 23.07
CA GLN A 181 -5.51 27.97 23.55
C GLN A 181 -6.83 28.55 24.05
N ARG A 182 -7.99 28.09 23.55
CA ARG A 182 -9.30 28.66 23.92
C ARG A 182 -10.14 27.70 24.76
N GLU A 183 -10.06 26.40 24.49
CA GLU A 183 -10.99 25.41 25.05
C GLU A 183 -10.43 24.67 26.27
N LEU A 184 -9.31 23.95 26.15
CA LEU A 184 -8.69 23.23 27.27
C LEU A 184 -8.40 24.11 28.51
N PRO A 185 -8.03 25.40 28.39
CA PRO A 185 -7.91 26.29 29.55
C PRO A 185 -9.15 26.39 30.44
N GLN A 186 -10.35 26.13 29.91
CA GLN A 186 -11.60 26.16 30.66
C GLN A 186 -11.76 24.95 31.61
N ALA A 187 -10.98 23.88 31.40
CA ALA A 187 -10.95 22.68 32.24
C ALA A 187 -9.55 22.43 32.82
N ALA A 188 -8.81 23.50 33.10
CA ALA A 188 -7.41 23.41 33.50
C ALA A 188 -7.20 22.68 34.84
N GLY A 189 -8.12 22.80 35.81
CA GLY A 189 -8.07 22.10 37.09
C GLY A 189 -8.18 20.60 36.91
N LEU A 190 -9.20 20.13 36.16
CA LEU A 190 -9.35 18.72 35.81
C LEU A 190 -8.12 18.20 35.06
N LEU A 191 -7.68 18.90 34.02
CA LEU A 191 -6.57 18.45 33.16
C LEU A 191 -5.23 18.43 33.90
N HIS A 192 -5.02 19.38 34.82
CA HIS A 192 -3.86 19.37 35.69
C HIS A 192 -3.88 18.15 36.63
N HIS A 193 -5.07 17.78 37.14
CA HIS A 193 -5.25 16.64 38.02
C HIS A 193 -5.11 15.29 37.30
N CYS A 194 -5.80 15.10 36.16
CA CYS A 194 -5.87 13.81 35.48
C CYS A 194 -4.67 13.50 34.59
N CYS A 195 -4.12 14.55 33.99
CA CYS A 195 -3.42 14.45 32.72
C CYS A 195 -2.12 15.28 32.70
N PHE A 196 -1.66 15.71 33.88
CA PHE A 196 -0.46 16.51 34.12
C PHE A 196 -0.37 17.79 33.27
N TYR A 197 -1.51 18.27 32.75
CA TYR A 197 -1.56 19.35 31.78
C TYR A 197 -1.01 20.66 32.35
N SER A 198 -0.29 21.38 31.51
CA SER A 198 0.11 22.75 31.73
C SER A 198 0.06 23.49 30.39
N GLN A 199 -0.52 24.69 30.35
CA GLN A 199 -0.58 25.52 29.14
C GLN A 199 0.79 25.77 28.48
N LYS A 200 1.89 25.68 29.24
CA LYS A 200 3.25 25.88 28.73
C LYS A 200 3.90 24.62 28.18
N LYS A 201 3.32 23.45 28.43
CA LYS A 201 3.88 22.15 28.04
C LYS A 201 2.95 21.52 26.99
N HIS A 202 3.47 21.27 25.79
CA HIS A 202 2.75 20.57 24.72
C HIS A 202 2.65 19.05 25.03
N GLN A 203 1.99 18.70 26.14
CA GLN A 203 1.89 17.33 26.66
C GLN A 203 0.80 16.50 26.01
N LEU A 204 -0.20 17.15 25.40
CA LEU A 204 -1.32 16.50 24.74
C LEU A 204 -1.30 16.83 23.25
N VAL A 205 -1.81 15.89 22.46
CA VAL A 205 -1.98 16.01 21.00
C VAL A 205 -3.38 15.51 20.64
N THR A 206 -3.89 16.01 19.52
CA THR A 206 -5.19 15.60 18.98
C THR A 206 -5.02 14.54 17.90
N MET A 207 -6.00 13.66 17.77
CA MET A 207 -6.12 12.75 16.63
C MET A 207 -7.52 12.90 16.04
N THR A 208 -7.58 13.10 14.72
CA THR A 208 -8.84 13.27 13.98
C THR A 208 -9.59 11.95 13.82
N THR A 209 -10.91 12.02 13.72
CA THR A 209 -11.76 10.95 13.17
C THR A 209 -12.42 11.37 11.87
N ALA A 210 -13.04 10.42 11.18
CA ALA A 210 -13.91 10.66 10.04
C ALA A 210 -14.97 9.54 9.91
N PRO A 211 -16.13 9.77 9.28
CA PRO A 211 -16.58 11.00 8.64
C PRO A 211 -16.92 12.12 9.64
N ARG A 212 -17.09 13.34 9.12
CA ARG A 212 -17.13 14.57 9.92
C ARG A 212 -18.56 15.08 10.10
N GLY A 213 -19.40 14.27 10.74
CA GLY A 213 -20.79 14.63 11.02
C GLY A 213 -21.71 13.41 10.97
N LEU A 214 -23.02 13.67 10.86
CA LEU A 214 -24.03 12.61 10.80
C LEU A 214 -24.92 12.69 9.56
N GLN A 215 -24.76 13.74 8.75
CA GLN A 215 -25.50 13.98 7.51
C GLN A 215 -24.68 14.80 6.51
N SER A 216 -25.09 14.79 5.24
CA SER A 216 -24.45 15.59 4.19
C SER A 216 -24.38 17.07 4.56
N GLY A 217 -23.24 17.69 4.27
CA GLY A 217 -22.98 19.09 4.56
C GLY A 217 -22.48 19.36 5.98
N ASP A 218 -22.47 18.38 6.88
CA ASP A 218 -21.79 18.53 8.16
C ASP A 218 -20.27 18.59 7.97
N ARG A 219 -19.60 19.26 8.91
CA ARG A 219 -18.14 19.29 9.02
C ARG A 219 -17.76 19.45 10.51
N ALA A 220 -18.18 18.46 11.28
CA ALA A 220 -17.94 18.36 12.72
C ALA A 220 -17.17 17.07 13.03
N THR A 221 -15.99 17.20 13.65
CA THR A 221 -15.07 16.09 13.87
C THR A 221 -14.90 15.80 15.35
N TRP A 222 -14.97 14.52 15.73
CA TRP A 222 -14.47 14.11 17.03
C TRP A 222 -12.95 14.07 17.01
N PHE A 223 -12.31 14.75 17.97
CA PHE A 223 -10.88 14.68 18.21
C PHE A 223 -10.63 13.99 19.53
N GLY A 224 -9.91 12.86 19.48
CA GLY A 224 -9.40 12.20 20.69
C GLY A 224 -8.13 12.89 21.16
N LEU A 225 -7.97 13.02 22.48
CA LEU A 225 -6.75 13.56 23.09
C LEU A 225 -5.86 12.44 23.63
N TYR A 226 -4.58 12.56 23.33
CA TYR A 226 -3.55 11.57 23.67
C TYR A 226 -2.34 12.26 24.29
N TYR A 227 -1.55 11.53 25.07
CA TYR A 227 -0.24 12.02 25.49
C TYR A 227 0.72 12.14 24.31
N ASN A 228 1.47 13.24 24.28
CA ASN A 228 2.55 13.48 23.34
C ASN A 228 3.80 12.71 23.77
N ILE A 229 3.93 11.47 23.28
CA ILE A 229 5.09 10.62 23.57
C ILE A 229 6.22 10.89 22.59
N LEU A 230 7.36 11.36 23.10
CA LEU A 230 8.54 11.62 22.26
C LEU A 230 9.21 10.30 21.86
N GLY A 231 9.32 10.06 20.55
CA GLY A 231 10.05 8.90 20.00
C GLY A 231 9.29 7.57 20.01
N SER A 232 7.98 7.59 20.27
CA SER A 232 7.08 6.43 20.18
C SER A 232 5.68 6.89 19.74
N GLY A 233 4.79 5.95 19.41
CA GLY A 233 3.44 6.23 18.94
C GLY A 233 2.53 6.77 20.04
N ILE A 234 1.92 7.94 19.79
CA ILE A 234 0.91 8.55 20.67
C ILE A 234 -0.36 7.70 20.80
N TYR A 235 -0.61 6.84 19.81
CA TYR A 235 -1.86 6.14 19.57
C TYR A 235 -2.30 5.21 20.70
N LEU A 236 -1.36 4.79 21.57
CA LEU A 236 -1.61 3.89 22.69
C LEU A 236 -1.89 4.61 24.02
N HIS A 237 -1.88 5.95 24.03
CA HIS A 237 -1.96 6.76 25.24
C HIS A 237 -3.16 7.73 25.27
N PRO A 238 -4.39 7.25 25.06
CA PRO A 238 -5.58 8.08 25.16
C PRO A 238 -5.81 8.52 26.61
N VAL A 239 -6.11 9.81 26.84
CA VAL A 239 -6.42 10.32 28.19
C VAL A 239 -7.91 10.22 28.55
N GLY A 240 -8.73 9.75 27.59
CA GLY A 240 -10.17 9.59 27.74
C GLY A 240 -10.98 10.86 27.52
N LEU A 241 -10.37 11.94 27.02
CA LEU A 241 -11.05 13.17 26.60
C LEU A 241 -11.22 13.17 25.08
N GLU A 242 -12.44 13.43 24.61
CA GLU A 242 -12.76 13.59 23.21
C GLU A 242 -13.67 14.80 23.00
N LEU A 243 -13.41 15.58 21.94
CA LEU A 243 -14.08 16.85 21.67
C LEU A 243 -14.72 16.84 20.28
N LEU A 244 -16.02 17.13 20.19
CA LEU A 244 -16.71 17.27 18.90
C LEU A 244 -16.60 18.72 18.42
N VAL A 245 -15.65 18.98 17.53
CA VAL A 245 -15.37 20.33 16.99
C VAL A 245 -16.15 20.55 15.70
N ASP A 246 -16.97 21.59 15.65
CA ASP A 246 -17.59 22.09 14.43
C ASP A 246 -16.69 23.12 13.74
N HIS A 247 -16.05 22.70 12.66
CA HIS A 247 -15.15 23.52 11.84
C HIS A 247 -15.73 23.83 10.46
N LYS A 248 -17.06 23.80 10.32
CA LYS A 248 -17.75 24.08 9.05
C LYS A 248 -17.63 25.52 8.59
N ALA A 249 -17.66 26.47 9.52
CA ALA A 249 -17.64 27.88 9.18
C ALA A 249 -16.33 28.25 8.46
N LEU A 250 -16.41 29.09 7.42
CA LEU A 250 -15.21 29.53 6.70
C LEU A 250 -14.30 30.44 7.55
N ASP A 251 -14.84 30.97 8.65
CA ASP A 251 -14.12 31.80 9.60
C ASP A 251 -13.87 30.98 10.88
N PRO A 252 -12.60 30.62 11.17
CA PRO A 252 -12.22 29.83 12.36
C PRO A 252 -12.62 30.44 13.71
N VAL A 253 -12.91 31.75 13.76
CA VAL A 253 -13.41 32.40 14.98
C VAL A 253 -14.80 31.88 15.36
N ARG A 254 -15.59 31.42 14.38
CA ARG A 254 -16.95 30.88 14.58
C ARG A 254 -16.99 29.38 14.87
N TRP A 255 -15.85 28.70 14.93
CA TRP A 255 -15.79 27.29 15.28
C TRP A 255 -16.14 27.08 16.76
N THR A 256 -16.77 25.94 17.06
CA THR A 256 -17.28 25.65 18.41
C THR A 256 -17.10 24.19 18.78
N ILE A 257 -17.02 23.90 20.08
CA ILE A 257 -17.17 22.53 20.60
C ILE A 257 -18.67 22.27 20.79
N ARG A 258 -19.21 21.29 20.07
CA ARG A 258 -20.62 20.87 20.16
C ARG A 258 -20.87 19.88 21.30
N LYS A 259 -19.86 19.10 21.67
CA LYS A 259 -19.96 18.08 22.72
C LYS A 259 -18.60 17.73 23.29
N VAL A 260 -18.59 17.35 24.56
CA VAL A 260 -17.42 16.84 25.27
C VAL A 260 -17.73 15.43 25.77
N PHE A 261 -16.77 14.53 25.64
CA PHE A 261 -16.81 13.21 26.24
C PHE A 261 -15.56 13.02 27.10
N PHE A 262 -15.74 12.65 28.37
CA PHE A 262 -14.65 12.38 29.29
C PHE A 262 -14.89 11.07 30.06
N GLN A 263 -14.00 10.10 29.85
CA GLN A 263 -13.90 8.82 30.58
C GLN A 263 -15.24 8.09 30.77
N GLY A 264 -16.08 8.06 29.72
CA GLY A 264 -17.37 7.36 29.74
C GLY A 264 -18.60 8.24 29.96
N ARG A 265 -18.44 9.57 30.12
CA ARG A 265 -19.54 10.51 30.36
C ARG A 265 -19.54 11.66 29.36
N TYR A 266 -20.73 12.09 28.95
CA TYR A 266 -20.92 13.26 28.09
C TYR A 266 -21.16 14.53 28.91
N TYR A 267 -20.67 15.65 28.38
CA TYR A 267 -20.85 17.00 28.91
C TYR A 267 -21.17 17.94 27.73
N GLU A 268 -21.87 19.04 28.00
CA GLU A 268 -22.21 20.05 27.00
C GLU A 268 -21.00 20.92 26.64
N SER A 269 -20.10 21.17 27.61
CA SER A 269 -18.89 21.98 27.40
C SER A 269 -17.77 21.60 28.38
N LEU A 270 -16.55 22.06 28.11
CA LEU A 270 -15.41 21.90 29.02
C LEU A 270 -15.61 22.67 30.32
N ALA A 271 -16.24 23.85 30.27
CA ALA A 271 -16.58 24.62 31.47
C ALA A 271 -17.56 23.85 32.39
N GLN A 272 -18.55 23.15 31.82
CA GLN A 272 -19.44 22.30 32.61
C GLN A 272 -18.70 21.11 33.21
N LEU A 273 -17.81 20.47 32.44
CA LEU A 273 -16.97 19.38 32.94
C LEU A 273 -16.12 19.82 34.13
N GLU A 274 -15.52 21.01 34.05
CA GLU A 274 -14.75 21.60 35.15
C GLU A 274 -15.63 21.87 36.39
N GLU A 275 -16.83 22.46 36.21
CA GLU A 275 -17.77 22.71 37.31
C GLU A 275 -18.15 21.40 38.04
N GLU A 276 -18.44 20.34 37.28
CA GLU A 276 -18.74 19.02 37.83
C GLU A 276 -17.53 18.40 38.54
N PHE A 277 -16.32 18.61 38.03
CA PHE A 277 -15.08 18.14 38.64
C PHE A 277 -14.80 18.86 39.97
N GLU A 278 -14.84 20.20 39.99
CA GLU A 278 -14.64 21.03 41.18
C GLU A 278 -15.70 20.75 42.26
N ALA A 279 -16.92 20.38 41.84
CA ALA A 279 -17.97 19.93 42.75
C ALA A 279 -17.83 18.46 43.22
N ALA A 280 -16.73 17.78 42.89
CA ALA A 280 -16.44 16.38 43.19
C ALA A 280 -17.51 15.39 42.67
N ARG A 281 -18.15 15.72 41.53
CA ARG A 281 -19.16 14.88 40.85
C ARG A 281 -18.60 14.06 39.69
N VAL A 282 -17.31 14.22 39.39
CA VAL A 282 -16.56 13.45 38.39
C VAL A 282 -15.58 12.53 39.10
N ASN A 283 -15.73 11.22 38.89
CA ASN A 283 -14.72 10.25 39.34
C ASN A 283 -13.64 10.15 38.25
N VAL A 284 -12.45 10.66 38.53
CA VAL A 284 -11.36 10.78 37.56
C VAL A 284 -10.42 9.58 37.68
N VAL A 285 -10.19 8.92 36.55
CA VAL A 285 -9.10 7.94 36.41
C VAL A 285 -7.83 8.70 36.04
N LEU A 286 -6.78 8.50 36.83
CA LEU A 286 -5.46 9.09 36.56
C LEU A 286 -4.72 8.23 35.54
N VAL A 287 -4.37 8.82 34.39
CA VAL A 287 -3.64 8.11 33.32
C VAL A 287 -2.17 8.51 33.42
N PRO A 288 -1.23 7.57 33.63
CA PRO A 288 0.21 7.88 33.69
C PRO A 288 0.71 8.56 32.41
N ASP A 289 1.61 9.54 32.54
CA ASP A 289 2.24 10.27 31.41
C ASP A 289 3.57 9.66 30.95
N ASN A 290 4.03 8.61 31.62
CA ASN A 290 5.28 7.92 31.32
C ASN A 290 5.21 6.44 31.74
N GLY A 291 6.05 5.61 31.12
CA GLY A 291 6.19 4.20 31.45
C GLY A 291 7.34 3.54 30.68
N THR A 292 7.39 2.22 30.72
CA THR A 292 8.41 1.40 30.05
C THR A 292 7.76 0.24 29.28
N GLY A 293 8.50 -0.35 28.35
CA GLY A 293 8.01 -1.46 27.52
C GLY A 293 7.41 -1.01 26.19
N GLY A 294 6.79 -1.97 25.48
CA GLY A 294 6.38 -1.79 24.08
C GLY A 294 5.33 -0.69 23.86
N SER A 295 4.46 -0.39 24.83
CA SER A 295 3.54 0.73 24.68
C SER A 295 4.25 2.08 24.68
N TRP A 296 5.40 2.20 25.35
CA TRP A 296 6.12 3.47 25.56
C TRP A 296 7.37 3.62 24.70
N SER A 297 7.89 2.56 24.09
CA SER A 297 9.13 2.56 23.33
C SER A 297 9.07 1.61 22.13
N LEU A 298 9.46 2.11 20.95
CA LEU A 298 9.79 1.29 19.78
C LEU A 298 11.21 0.72 19.82
N GLN A 299 12.09 1.32 20.61
CA GLN A 299 13.47 0.89 20.68
C GLN A 299 13.57 -0.42 21.46
N SER A 300 14.17 -1.44 20.82
CA SER A 300 14.50 -2.68 21.49
C SER A 300 15.50 -2.44 22.63
N PRO A 301 15.26 -2.97 23.85
CA PRO A 301 16.21 -2.89 24.95
C PRO A 301 17.36 -3.90 24.81
N VAL A 302 17.30 -4.80 23.82
CA VAL A 302 18.28 -5.88 23.62
C VAL A 302 19.39 -5.40 22.67
N PRO A 303 20.68 -5.59 23.03
CA PRO A 303 21.80 -5.27 22.15
C PRO A 303 21.76 -6.04 20.82
N THR A 304 22.29 -5.43 19.76
CA THR A 304 22.34 -6.04 18.43
C THR A 304 23.12 -7.37 18.45
N GLY A 305 22.49 -8.41 17.93
CA GLY A 305 23.09 -9.73 17.75
C GLY A 305 23.91 -9.86 16.45
N PRO A 306 24.19 -11.09 16.01
CA PRO A 306 24.80 -11.34 14.71
C PRO A 306 23.98 -10.76 13.56
N THR A 307 24.66 -10.38 12.47
CA THR A 307 24.01 -9.84 11.26
C THR A 307 23.01 -10.86 10.68
N PRO A 308 21.80 -10.42 10.28
CA PRO A 308 20.83 -11.29 9.63
C PRO A 308 21.32 -11.75 8.24
N PRO A 309 20.67 -12.78 7.65
CA PRO A 309 20.94 -13.17 6.27
C PRO A 309 20.82 -12.00 5.29
N LEU A 310 21.75 -11.92 4.34
CA LEU A 310 21.81 -10.87 3.33
C LEU A 310 21.70 -11.49 1.93
N GLN A 311 20.78 -10.96 1.13
CA GLN A 311 20.66 -11.33 -0.28
C GLN A 311 21.48 -10.38 -1.16
N PHE A 312 22.14 -10.93 -2.18
CA PHE A 312 22.87 -10.17 -3.20
C PHE A 312 22.79 -10.84 -4.56
N HIS A 313 23.16 -10.12 -5.62
CA HIS A 313 23.23 -10.64 -6.98
C HIS A 313 24.69 -10.98 -7.33
N PRO A 314 25.06 -12.27 -7.47
CA PRO A 314 26.47 -12.66 -7.67
C PRO A 314 27.11 -12.08 -8.95
N GLN A 315 26.30 -11.78 -9.97
CA GLN A 315 26.76 -11.26 -11.27
C GLN A 315 26.06 -9.95 -11.65
N GLY A 316 25.61 -9.19 -10.65
CA GLY A 316 24.87 -7.94 -10.84
C GLY A 316 23.35 -8.13 -11.02
N PRO A 317 22.57 -7.03 -10.93
CA PRO A 317 21.12 -7.07 -11.06
C PRO A 317 20.67 -7.60 -12.43
N ARG A 318 19.55 -8.34 -12.45
CA ARG A 318 18.96 -8.92 -13.68
C ARG A 318 17.72 -8.18 -14.18
N PHE A 319 17.52 -6.98 -13.66
CA PHE A 319 16.50 -6.02 -14.04
C PHE A 319 17.13 -4.63 -14.11
N SER A 320 16.40 -3.68 -14.70
CA SER A 320 16.77 -2.28 -14.75
C SER A 320 15.57 -1.40 -14.46
N VAL A 321 15.83 -0.24 -13.84
CA VAL A 321 14.84 0.80 -13.59
C VAL A 321 15.29 2.05 -14.31
N GLN A 322 14.43 2.62 -15.15
CA GLN A 322 14.67 3.87 -15.86
C GLN A 322 13.45 4.78 -15.72
N GLY A 323 13.59 5.84 -14.92
CA GLY A 323 12.46 6.68 -14.56
C GLY A 323 11.35 5.85 -13.90
N SER A 324 10.17 5.84 -14.51
CA SER A 324 9.00 5.10 -14.06
C SER A 324 8.86 3.70 -14.68
N GLN A 325 9.89 3.17 -15.36
CA GLN A 325 9.82 1.88 -16.04
C GLN A 325 10.76 0.85 -15.43
N VAL A 326 10.25 -0.37 -15.30
CA VAL A 326 11.04 -1.54 -14.92
C VAL A 326 11.07 -2.50 -16.10
N ALA A 327 12.25 -3.04 -16.38
CA ALA A 327 12.44 -4.10 -17.36
C ALA A 327 13.37 -5.20 -16.83
N SER A 328 12.96 -6.45 -17.00
CA SER A 328 13.78 -7.66 -16.83
C SER A 328 13.75 -8.49 -18.12
N SER A 329 14.36 -9.67 -18.10
CA SER A 329 14.30 -10.59 -19.25
C SER A 329 12.89 -11.12 -19.55
N LEU A 330 11.96 -11.02 -18.58
CA LEU A 330 10.60 -11.53 -18.69
C LEU A 330 9.54 -10.43 -18.62
N TRP A 331 9.73 -9.44 -17.74
CA TRP A 331 8.70 -8.48 -17.37
C TRP A 331 9.07 -7.06 -17.78
N THR A 332 8.11 -6.32 -18.31
CA THR A 332 8.20 -4.87 -18.47
C THR A 332 6.92 -4.21 -18.00
N PHE A 333 7.03 -3.13 -17.25
CA PHE A 333 5.87 -2.33 -16.80
C PHE A 333 6.31 -0.91 -16.43
N SER A 334 5.35 0.02 -16.44
CA SER A 334 5.52 1.33 -15.80
C SER A 334 4.88 1.33 -14.41
N PHE A 335 5.37 2.17 -13.50
CA PHE A 335 4.82 2.34 -12.16
C PHE A 335 4.66 3.82 -11.81
N GLY A 336 3.81 4.11 -10.84
CA GLY A 336 3.65 5.44 -10.28
C GLY A 336 2.83 5.42 -9.01
N LEU A 337 2.53 6.60 -8.50
CA LEU A 337 1.82 6.82 -7.25
C LEU A 337 0.86 7.99 -7.44
N GLY A 338 -0.44 7.68 -7.48
CA GLY A 338 -1.46 8.71 -7.40
C GLY A 338 -1.40 9.36 -6.02
N ALA A 339 -1.50 10.69 -5.95
CA ALA A 339 -1.40 11.41 -4.67
C ALA A 339 -2.44 10.92 -3.66
N PHE A 340 -3.60 10.48 -4.16
CA PHE A 340 -4.72 10.05 -3.35
C PHE A 340 -4.95 8.54 -3.40
N SER A 341 -5.09 7.98 -4.60
CA SER A 341 -5.36 6.55 -4.79
C SER A 341 -4.18 5.64 -4.44
N GLY A 342 -2.95 6.16 -4.46
CA GLY A 342 -1.76 5.39 -4.13
C GLY A 342 -1.19 4.60 -5.31
N PRO A 343 -0.59 3.41 -5.06
CA PRO A 343 0.29 2.75 -6.03
C PRO A 343 -0.43 2.22 -7.26
N ARG A 344 0.23 2.33 -8.41
CA ARG A 344 -0.26 1.84 -9.71
C ARG A 344 0.87 1.33 -10.58
N ILE A 345 0.56 0.30 -11.37
CA ILE A 345 1.42 -0.23 -12.44
C ILE A 345 0.63 -0.32 -13.75
N LEU A 346 1.29 0.00 -14.87
CA LEU A 346 0.66 0.17 -16.18
C LEU A 346 1.47 -0.50 -17.29
N ASP A 347 0.79 -0.84 -18.38
CA ASP A 347 1.35 -1.53 -19.56
C ASP A 347 2.21 -2.74 -19.18
N ILE A 348 1.61 -3.66 -18.42
CA ILE A 348 2.29 -4.83 -17.87
C ILE A 348 2.43 -5.87 -18.97
N ARG A 349 3.66 -6.19 -19.35
CA ARG A 349 3.97 -7.18 -20.39
C ARG A 349 4.83 -8.31 -19.86
N PHE A 350 4.52 -9.51 -20.33
CA PHE A 350 5.33 -10.71 -20.13
C PHE A 350 5.85 -11.19 -21.48
N LYS A 351 7.18 -11.30 -21.62
CA LYS A 351 7.88 -11.64 -22.88
C LYS A 351 7.39 -10.79 -24.08
N GLY A 352 7.08 -9.51 -23.82
CA GLY A 352 6.63 -8.55 -24.83
C GLY A 352 5.12 -8.52 -25.09
N GLU A 353 4.34 -9.49 -24.62
CA GLU A 353 2.88 -9.52 -24.74
C GLU A 353 2.23 -8.84 -23.53
N ARG A 354 1.35 -7.85 -23.78
CA ARG A 354 0.62 -7.15 -22.73
C ARG A 354 -0.41 -8.08 -22.09
N LEU A 355 -0.46 -8.08 -20.76
CA LEU A 355 -1.41 -8.86 -19.97
C LEU A 355 -2.48 -7.97 -19.33
N ALA A 356 -2.05 -6.81 -18.82
CA ALA A 356 -2.92 -5.83 -18.17
C ALA A 356 -2.50 -4.42 -18.61
N TYR A 357 -3.49 -3.57 -18.83
CA TYR A 357 -3.26 -2.14 -19.07
C TYR A 357 -2.95 -1.40 -17.77
N GLU A 358 -3.69 -1.70 -16.70
CA GLU A 358 -3.60 -1.04 -15.40
C GLU A 358 -3.89 -2.01 -14.25
N ILE A 359 -3.04 -2.00 -13.23
CA ILE A 359 -3.38 -2.50 -11.90
C ILE A 359 -3.10 -1.38 -10.91
N SER A 360 -4.13 -0.94 -10.18
CA SER A 360 -4.01 0.19 -9.27
C SER A 360 -4.80 0.00 -7.98
N LEU A 361 -4.22 0.46 -6.88
CA LEU A 361 -4.98 0.69 -5.66
C LEU A 361 -6.05 1.74 -5.94
N GLN A 362 -7.26 1.47 -5.46
CA GLN A 362 -8.38 2.40 -5.57
C GLN A 362 -8.66 3.05 -4.23
N GLU A 363 -8.81 2.26 -3.17
CA GLU A 363 -9.19 2.77 -1.85
C GLU A 363 -8.79 1.80 -0.73
N VAL A 364 -8.64 2.33 0.49
CA VAL A 364 -8.66 1.55 1.73
C VAL A 364 -9.74 2.12 2.63
N VAL A 365 -10.61 1.25 3.14
CA VAL A 365 -11.57 1.59 4.19
C VAL A 365 -11.25 0.84 5.48
N THR A 366 -11.21 1.59 6.59
CA THR A 366 -11.13 1.02 7.93
C THR A 366 -12.37 1.41 8.72
N ILE A 367 -13.16 0.41 9.13
CA ILE A 367 -14.43 0.60 9.85
C ILE A 367 -14.24 0.16 11.28
N TYR A 368 -14.35 1.08 12.24
CA TYR A 368 -14.14 0.80 13.66
C TYR A 368 -15.44 0.55 14.42
N GLY A 369 -15.33 -0.25 15.48
CA GLY A 369 -16.29 -0.33 16.56
C GLY A 369 -15.65 0.17 17.87
N GLY A 370 -16.44 0.82 18.72
CA GLY A 370 -15.95 1.39 19.96
C GLY A 370 -17.08 1.76 20.92
N ASN A 371 -16.71 1.99 22.18
CA ASN A 371 -17.61 2.59 23.18
C ASN A 371 -17.37 4.09 23.35
N SER A 372 -16.27 4.64 22.83
CA SER A 372 -16.06 6.09 22.78
C SER A 372 -16.65 6.69 21.49
N PRO A 373 -17.12 7.96 21.52
CA PRO A 373 -17.68 8.63 20.36
C PRO A 373 -16.75 8.62 19.14
N SER A 374 -15.45 8.84 19.36
CA SER A 374 -14.44 8.85 18.31
C SER A 374 -14.37 7.51 17.62
N ALA A 375 -14.16 6.41 18.35
CA ALA A 375 -14.02 5.09 17.74
C ALA A 375 -15.34 4.55 17.15
N MET A 376 -16.50 4.82 17.77
CA MET A 376 -17.77 4.25 17.32
C MET A 376 -18.28 4.81 15.98
N VAL A 377 -17.86 6.02 15.60
CA VAL A 377 -18.27 6.64 14.33
C VAL A 377 -17.19 6.54 13.25
N ASN A 378 -16.02 5.99 13.58
CA ASN A 378 -14.85 6.13 12.73
C ASN A 378 -14.88 5.15 11.56
N HIS A 379 -15.07 5.69 10.35
CA HIS A 379 -14.92 4.99 9.08
C HIS A 379 -13.94 5.80 8.22
N PHE A 380 -12.67 5.39 8.25
CA PHE A 380 -11.64 6.03 7.42
C PHE A 380 -11.74 5.51 6.00
N ILE A 381 -11.83 6.43 5.05
CA ILE A 381 -11.72 6.26 3.60
C ILE A 381 -10.38 6.92 3.22
N ASP A 382 -9.32 6.15 3.33
CA ASP A 382 -7.93 6.62 3.46
C ASP A 382 -7.41 7.37 2.23
N GLY A 383 -7.91 7.05 1.04
CA GLY A 383 -7.63 7.74 -0.22
C GLY A 383 -8.01 9.22 -0.17
N SER A 384 -8.98 9.61 0.67
CA SER A 384 -9.34 11.02 0.87
C SER A 384 -8.32 11.81 1.70
N PHE A 385 -7.51 11.13 2.52
CA PHE A 385 -6.32 11.74 3.14
C PHE A 385 -5.17 11.76 2.14
N GLY A 386 -4.97 10.61 1.49
CA GLY A 386 -4.14 10.44 0.31
C GLY A 386 -3.05 9.40 0.54
N MET A 387 -3.22 8.24 -0.08
CA MET A 387 -2.29 7.12 0.08
C MET A 387 -0.89 7.44 -0.46
N GLY A 388 -0.80 8.20 -1.56
CA GLY A 388 0.48 8.69 -2.07
C GLY A 388 1.02 9.90 -1.29
N LYS A 389 0.14 10.82 -0.86
CA LYS A 389 0.50 11.98 -0.03
C LYS A 389 1.21 11.56 1.27
N TYR A 390 0.74 10.47 1.87
CA TYR A 390 1.28 9.90 3.10
C TYR A 390 2.23 8.72 2.85
N SER A 391 2.77 8.58 1.63
CA SER A 391 3.89 7.66 1.42
C SER A 391 5.13 8.12 2.18
N THR A 392 5.90 7.16 2.67
CA THR A 392 7.08 7.39 3.52
C THR A 392 8.35 6.82 2.89
N PRO A 393 9.54 7.34 3.26
CA PRO A 393 10.79 6.79 2.76
C PRO A 393 10.97 5.35 3.21
N LEU A 394 11.33 4.47 2.28
CA LEU A 394 11.64 3.09 2.58
C LEU A 394 13.03 2.99 3.22
N THR A 395 13.09 2.52 4.45
CA THR A 395 14.32 2.36 5.22
C THR A 395 15.13 1.18 4.66
N ARG A 396 16.29 1.51 4.09
CA ARG A 396 17.15 0.54 3.41
C ARG A 396 17.57 -0.61 4.32
N GLY A 397 17.21 -1.84 3.93
CA GLY A 397 17.53 -3.06 4.69
C GLY A 397 16.50 -3.45 5.75
N VAL A 398 15.46 -2.63 5.93
CA VAL A 398 14.31 -2.92 6.80
C VAL A 398 13.08 -3.14 5.93
N ASP A 399 12.64 -2.11 5.23
CA ASP A 399 11.41 -2.16 4.42
C ASP A 399 11.61 -2.92 3.12
N CYS A 400 12.84 -2.93 2.59
CA CYS A 400 13.23 -3.75 1.44
C CYS A 400 14.64 -4.32 1.65
N PRO A 401 15.05 -5.34 0.87
CA PRO A 401 16.43 -5.82 0.87
C PRO A 401 17.43 -4.68 0.69
N TYR A 402 18.60 -4.79 1.33
CA TYR A 402 19.59 -3.72 1.38
C TYR A 402 20.05 -3.25 -0.01
N LEU A 403 20.16 -4.19 -0.94
CA LEU A 403 20.61 -3.99 -2.32
C LEU A 403 19.46 -3.72 -3.31
N ALA A 404 18.24 -3.46 -2.82
CA ALA A 404 17.16 -3.00 -3.69
C ALA A 404 17.53 -1.66 -4.38
N THR A 405 16.93 -1.44 -5.55
CA THR A 405 16.99 -0.13 -6.24
C THR A 405 15.89 0.75 -5.68
N TYR A 406 16.25 1.86 -5.03
CA TYR A 406 15.30 2.80 -4.44
C TYR A 406 15.07 3.96 -5.41
N VAL A 407 13.84 4.46 -5.45
CA VAL A 407 13.41 5.50 -6.40
C VAL A 407 12.64 6.58 -5.65
N ASP A 408 12.98 7.84 -5.94
CA ASP A 408 12.33 9.01 -5.38
C ASP A 408 10.96 9.27 -6.06
N TRP A 409 10.07 9.94 -5.34
CA TRP A 409 8.79 10.42 -5.86
C TRP A 409 8.67 11.95 -5.71
N HIS A 410 8.02 12.61 -6.67
CA HIS A 410 7.85 14.06 -6.69
C HIS A 410 6.38 14.42 -6.64
N PHE A 411 6.04 15.45 -5.86
CA PHE A 411 4.66 15.84 -5.65
C PHE A 411 4.50 17.33 -5.35
N LEU A 412 3.31 17.86 -5.62
CA LEU A 412 2.89 19.20 -5.23
C LEU A 412 1.52 19.07 -4.55
N LEU A 413 1.55 19.04 -3.23
CA LEU A 413 0.39 18.84 -2.36
C LEU A 413 0.48 19.83 -1.20
N GLU A 414 -0.61 20.58 -0.99
CA GLU A 414 -0.72 21.64 0.02
C GLU A 414 0.51 22.57 0.08
N SER A 415 0.99 22.98 -1.10
CA SER A 415 2.24 23.72 -1.27
C SER A 415 2.26 24.38 -2.63
N GLN A 416 2.94 25.51 -2.77
CA GLN A 416 3.27 26.10 -4.08
C GLN A 416 4.60 25.59 -4.65
N ALA A 417 5.39 24.87 -3.85
CA ALA A 417 6.68 24.32 -4.26
C ALA A 417 6.61 22.78 -4.37
N PRO A 418 7.14 22.18 -5.45
CA PRO A 418 7.28 20.73 -5.54
C PRO A 418 8.26 20.19 -4.50
N LYS A 419 7.83 19.14 -3.81
CA LYS A 419 8.60 18.40 -2.81
C LYS A 419 9.01 17.04 -3.38
N THR A 420 10.01 16.42 -2.74
CA THR A 420 10.50 15.09 -3.10
C THR A 420 10.43 14.18 -1.89
N LEU A 421 9.73 13.07 -2.02
CA LEU A 421 9.84 11.94 -1.12
C LEU A 421 11.01 11.07 -1.59
N ARG A 422 12.11 11.07 -0.85
CA ARG A 422 13.26 10.22 -1.18
C ARG A 422 12.97 8.78 -0.86
N ASP A 423 13.51 7.87 -1.66
CA ASP A 423 13.39 6.41 -1.46
C ASP A 423 11.93 5.94 -1.31
N ALA A 424 10.99 6.56 -2.04
CA ALA A 424 9.54 6.28 -1.97
C ALA A 424 9.16 4.88 -2.47
N PHE A 425 9.92 4.37 -3.43
CA PHE A 425 9.73 3.04 -4.00
C PHE A 425 11.00 2.22 -3.86
N CYS A 426 10.85 0.89 -3.85
CA CYS A 426 11.96 -0.02 -4.05
C CYS A 426 11.58 -1.10 -5.08
N VAL A 427 12.56 -1.45 -5.92
CA VAL A 427 12.46 -2.53 -6.90
C VAL A 427 13.60 -3.52 -6.68
N PHE A 428 13.28 -4.81 -6.57
CA PHE A 428 14.27 -5.86 -6.29
C PHE A 428 13.83 -7.23 -6.80
N GLU A 429 14.78 -8.11 -7.06
CA GLU A 429 14.46 -9.55 -7.15
C GLU A 429 14.62 -10.19 -5.77
N GLN A 430 13.77 -11.16 -5.45
CA GLN A 430 13.79 -11.92 -4.20
C GLN A 430 13.83 -13.42 -4.50
N ASN A 431 14.81 -14.13 -3.94
CA ASN A 431 14.78 -15.59 -3.91
C ASN A 431 13.83 -16.02 -2.80
N GLN A 432 12.79 -16.79 -3.15
CA GLN A 432 11.73 -17.16 -2.21
C GLN A 432 12.13 -18.28 -1.25
N GLY A 433 13.28 -18.93 -1.46
CA GLY A 433 13.66 -20.13 -0.71
C GLY A 433 12.75 -21.33 -1.01
N LEU A 434 11.96 -21.25 -2.08
CA LEU A 434 11.00 -22.27 -2.52
C LEU A 434 11.28 -22.62 -4.00
N PRO A 435 11.20 -23.89 -4.42
CA PRO A 435 11.20 -24.20 -5.84
C PRO A 435 9.87 -23.80 -6.48
N LEU A 436 9.92 -23.04 -7.58
CA LEU A 436 8.75 -22.78 -8.42
C LEU A 436 8.17 -24.10 -8.94
N ARG A 437 9.06 -25.02 -9.36
CA ARG A 437 8.72 -26.39 -9.75
C ARG A 437 9.88 -27.32 -9.46
N ARG A 438 9.59 -28.57 -9.13
CA ARG A 438 10.59 -29.66 -9.09
C ARG A 438 9.95 -31.02 -9.30
N HIS A 439 10.74 -31.95 -9.83
CA HIS A 439 10.43 -33.37 -9.86
C HIS A 439 11.72 -34.18 -9.68
N HIS A 440 11.63 -35.25 -8.91
CA HIS A 440 12.70 -36.23 -8.72
C HIS A 440 12.13 -37.59 -9.05
N SER A 441 12.68 -38.24 -10.06
CA SER A 441 12.22 -39.54 -10.55
C SER A 441 13.25 -40.61 -10.25
N GLU A 442 12.80 -41.67 -9.60
CA GLU A 442 13.55 -42.92 -9.37
C GLU A 442 12.87 -44.12 -10.05
N PHE A 443 11.70 -43.90 -10.63
CA PHE A 443 10.89 -44.95 -11.25
C PHE A 443 10.97 -44.85 -12.78
N TYR A 444 11.27 -45.99 -13.42
CA TYR A 444 11.49 -46.16 -14.87
C TYR A 444 12.70 -45.41 -15.45
N SER A 445 12.84 -44.12 -15.15
CA SER A 445 13.97 -43.28 -15.55
C SER A 445 14.44 -42.46 -14.35
N ASN A 446 15.76 -42.44 -14.12
CA ASN A 446 16.38 -41.69 -13.04
C ASN A 446 16.74 -40.28 -13.51
N TYR A 447 16.13 -39.25 -12.92
CA TYR A 447 16.46 -37.85 -13.24
C TYR A 447 15.94 -36.89 -12.17
N PHE A 448 16.52 -35.69 -12.14
CA PHE A 448 16.01 -34.54 -11.42
C PHE A 448 15.79 -33.37 -12.37
N GLY A 449 14.70 -32.64 -12.18
CA GLY A 449 14.44 -31.36 -12.85
C GLY A 449 13.80 -30.38 -11.88
N GLY A 450 14.32 -29.17 -11.77
CA GLY A 450 13.81 -28.17 -10.83
C GLY A 450 14.20 -26.75 -11.18
N LEU A 451 13.52 -25.80 -10.54
CA LEU A 451 13.77 -24.37 -10.68
C LEU A 451 13.44 -23.69 -9.36
N ALA A 452 14.42 -23.01 -8.77
CA ALA A 452 14.19 -22.14 -7.61
C ALA A 452 13.32 -20.94 -8.03
N GLU A 453 12.38 -20.53 -7.19
CA GLU A 453 11.57 -19.35 -7.45
C GLU A 453 12.32 -18.08 -7.05
N THR A 454 12.54 -17.23 -8.05
CA THR A 454 12.96 -15.84 -7.87
C THR A 454 11.87 -14.95 -8.47
N VAL A 455 11.39 -13.98 -7.70
CA VAL A 455 10.34 -13.03 -8.09
C VAL A 455 10.91 -11.64 -8.22
N LEU A 456 10.32 -10.79 -9.06
CA LEU A 456 10.58 -9.36 -9.13
C LEU A 456 9.51 -8.62 -8.33
N VAL A 457 9.89 -7.69 -7.46
CA VAL A 457 8.98 -6.96 -6.57
C VAL A 457 9.11 -5.46 -6.81
N PHE A 458 7.97 -4.79 -6.91
CA PHE A 458 7.83 -3.33 -6.77
C PHE A 458 7.05 -3.05 -5.47
N ARG A 459 7.61 -2.22 -4.59
CA ARG A 459 7.02 -1.88 -3.29
C ARG A 459 6.96 -0.38 -3.05
N SER A 460 5.92 0.03 -2.33
CA SER A 460 5.79 1.33 -1.68
C SER A 460 5.11 1.16 -0.32
N VAL A 461 5.26 2.15 0.57
CA VAL A 461 4.62 2.16 1.89
C VAL A 461 3.89 3.48 2.09
N SER A 462 2.72 3.41 2.70
CA SER A 462 1.90 4.56 3.06
C SER A 462 1.58 4.55 4.54
N THR A 463 2.04 5.58 5.26
CA THR A 463 1.88 5.71 6.71
C THR A 463 0.79 6.73 7.01
N LEU A 464 -0.46 6.27 7.14
CA LEU A 464 -1.59 7.12 7.47
C LEU A 464 -1.89 7.05 8.95
N LEU A 465 -1.62 8.16 9.64
CA LEU A 465 -1.74 8.25 11.08
C LEU A 465 -0.99 7.09 11.75
N ASN A 466 -1.74 6.12 12.28
CA ASN A 466 -1.22 4.98 13.02
C ASN A 466 -0.80 3.80 12.13
N TYR A 467 -1.43 3.61 10.96
CA TYR A 467 -1.15 2.45 10.11
C TYR A 467 -0.04 2.71 9.10
N ASP A 468 0.78 1.68 8.89
CA ASP A 468 1.72 1.57 7.79
C ASP A 468 1.23 0.47 6.85
N TYR A 469 0.77 0.86 5.66
CA TYR A 469 0.33 -0.07 4.62
C TYR A 469 1.48 -0.35 3.65
N VAL A 470 1.86 -1.63 3.55
CA VAL A 470 2.89 -2.10 2.61
C VAL A 470 2.20 -2.64 1.36
N TRP A 471 2.50 -2.04 0.22
CA TRP A 471 1.93 -2.37 -1.09
C TRP A 471 2.96 -3.07 -1.95
N ASP A 472 2.67 -4.32 -2.31
CA ASP A 472 3.53 -5.15 -3.16
C ASP A 472 2.86 -5.51 -4.47
N MET A 473 3.60 -5.30 -5.56
CA MET A 473 3.33 -5.89 -6.87
C MET A 473 4.46 -6.88 -7.19
N ILE A 474 4.14 -8.16 -7.24
CA ILE A 474 5.09 -9.27 -7.31
C ILE A 474 4.91 -10.00 -8.65
N PHE A 475 6.00 -10.15 -9.39
CA PHE A 475 6.01 -10.72 -10.73
C PHE A 475 6.77 -12.05 -10.73
N HIS A 476 6.06 -13.14 -11.02
CA HIS A 476 6.59 -14.49 -11.01
C HIS A 476 7.13 -14.89 -12.38
N SER A 477 8.15 -15.75 -12.41
CA SER A 477 8.77 -16.18 -13.68
C SER A 477 7.90 -17.12 -14.53
N ASN A 478 6.79 -17.63 -13.98
CA ASN A 478 5.79 -18.40 -14.72
C ASN A 478 4.70 -17.54 -15.40
N GLY A 479 4.82 -16.21 -15.36
CA GLY A 479 3.83 -15.29 -15.93
C GLY A 479 2.69 -14.90 -14.98
N ALA A 480 2.72 -15.34 -13.70
CA ALA A 480 1.76 -14.88 -12.71
C ALA A 480 2.15 -13.51 -12.12
N ILE A 481 1.14 -12.73 -11.75
CA ILE A 481 1.26 -11.47 -10.99
C ILE A 481 0.57 -11.67 -9.65
N GLU A 482 1.17 -11.20 -8.57
CA GLU A 482 0.60 -11.18 -7.23
C GLU A 482 0.55 -9.74 -6.74
N VAL A 483 -0.61 -9.34 -6.23
CA VAL A 483 -0.83 -8.05 -5.57
C VAL A 483 -1.06 -8.34 -4.09
N ARG A 484 -0.29 -7.71 -3.22
CA ARG A 484 -0.37 -7.93 -1.77
C ARG A 484 -0.36 -6.62 -1.00
N LEU A 485 -1.24 -6.55 -0.01
CA LEU A 485 -1.30 -5.55 1.05
C LEU A 485 -0.93 -6.19 2.37
N HIS A 486 -0.06 -5.54 3.14
CA HIS A 486 0.11 -5.79 4.57
C HIS A 486 -0.20 -4.54 5.38
N ALA A 487 -0.91 -4.69 6.49
CA ALA A 487 -1.01 -3.64 7.51
C ALA A 487 -0.01 -3.93 8.64
N THR A 488 0.78 -2.92 9.00
CA THR A 488 1.66 -2.88 10.17
C THR A 488 1.54 -1.50 10.82
N GLY A 489 2.44 -1.15 11.74
CA GLY A 489 2.37 0.12 12.47
C GLY A 489 1.49 0.00 13.71
N TYR A 490 1.07 1.13 14.25
CA TYR A 490 0.28 1.18 15.46
C TYR A 490 -1.19 0.90 15.19
N ILE A 491 -1.85 0.28 16.17
CA ILE A 491 -3.31 0.27 16.22
C ILE A 491 -3.84 1.67 16.60
N SER A 492 -5.04 2.01 16.14
CA SER A 492 -5.81 3.07 16.76
C SER A 492 -6.44 2.54 18.05
N SER A 493 -6.38 3.33 19.12
CA SER A 493 -6.87 2.91 20.43
C SER A 493 -7.77 3.97 21.07
N SER A 494 -8.60 3.51 22.01
CA SER A 494 -9.46 4.34 22.85
C SER A 494 -9.13 4.15 24.33
N PHE A 495 -9.54 5.12 25.15
CA PHE A 495 -9.43 4.96 26.60
C PHE A 495 -10.28 3.76 27.05
N LEU A 496 -9.71 2.92 27.91
CA LEU A 496 -10.39 1.75 28.44
C LEU A 496 -11.40 2.16 29.52
N PHE A 497 -12.70 1.96 29.26
CA PHE A 497 -13.76 2.17 30.25
C PHE A 497 -14.98 1.28 30.00
N GLY A 498 -15.82 1.11 31.01
CA GLY A 498 -17.15 0.47 30.87
C GLY A 498 -17.12 -0.93 30.24
N ALA A 499 -18.10 -1.23 29.39
CA ALA A 499 -18.26 -2.52 28.71
C ALA A 499 -17.34 -2.67 27.47
N ALA A 500 -16.06 -2.31 27.62
CA ALA A 500 -15.07 -2.27 26.53
C ALA A 500 -14.87 -3.61 25.80
N GLN A 501 -15.04 -4.75 26.48
CA GLN A 501 -14.83 -6.09 25.92
C GLN A 501 -15.74 -6.42 24.72
N LEU A 502 -16.85 -5.71 24.55
CA LEU A 502 -17.71 -5.85 23.36
C LEU A 502 -17.10 -5.23 22.10
N TYR A 503 -16.08 -4.37 22.27
CA TYR A 503 -15.52 -3.53 21.21
C TYR A 503 -14.02 -3.76 21.00
N GLY A 504 -13.44 -4.79 21.62
CA GLY A 504 -12.02 -5.11 21.49
C GLY A 504 -11.41 -5.62 22.79
N ASN A 505 -10.09 -5.72 22.80
CA ASN A 505 -9.33 -6.21 23.95
C ASN A 505 -8.59 -5.07 24.67
N GLN A 506 -8.41 -5.24 25.98
CA GLN A 506 -7.45 -4.43 26.71
C GLN A 506 -6.03 -4.80 26.25
N VAL A 507 -5.27 -3.81 25.80
CA VAL A 507 -3.90 -3.97 25.27
C VAL A 507 -2.86 -3.13 26.04
N GLY A 508 -3.33 -2.37 27.03
CA GLY A 508 -2.53 -1.60 27.98
C GLY A 508 -3.36 -1.27 29.22
N GLU A 509 -2.77 -0.72 30.28
CA GLU A 509 -3.46 -0.47 31.55
C GLU A 509 -4.75 0.37 31.38
N TYR A 510 -4.72 1.37 30.49
CA TYR A 510 -5.85 2.26 30.17
C TYR A 510 -6.19 2.26 28.68
N THR A 511 -5.75 1.24 27.94
CA THR A 511 -5.75 1.24 26.47
C THR A 511 -6.63 0.11 25.96
N LEU A 512 -7.71 0.47 25.27
CA LEU A 512 -8.57 -0.44 24.51
C LEU A 512 -8.11 -0.47 23.06
N GLY A 513 -7.69 -1.63 22.58
CA GLY A 513 -7.48 -1.85 21.16
C GLY A 513 -8.83 -2.10 20.49
N THR A 514 -9.32 -1.11 19.75
CA THR A 514 -10.67 -1.10 19.19
C THR A 514 -10.78 -2.01 17.97
N VAL A 515 -11.81 -2.85 17.93
CA VAL A 515 -12.13 -3.74 16.82
C VAL A 515 -12.37 -2.93 15.54
N HIS A 516 -11.89 -3.43 14.41
CA HIS A 516 -12.13 -2.82 13.12
C HIS A 516 -11.92 -3.79 11.96
N THR A 517 -12.45 -3.46 10.79
CA THR A 517 -12.18 -4.19 9.55
C THR A 517 -11.28 -3.38 8.64
N HIS A 518 -10.33 -4.03 7.98
CA HIS A 518 -9.56 -3.50 6.85
C HIS A 518 -10.20 -3.99 5.55
N SER A 519 -10.37 -3.12 4.57
CA SER A 519 -10.74 -3.50 3.21
C SER A 519 -10.07 -2.59 2.20
N ALA A 520 -9.36 -3.19 1.24
CA ALA A 520 -8.71 -2.49 0.14
C ALA A 520 -9.34 -2.89 -1.18
N HIS A 521 -9.52 -1.90 -2.06
CA HIS A 521 -10.11 -2.08 -3.38
C HIS A 521 -9.06 -1.86 -4.47
N PHE A 522 -9.08 -2.71 -5.50
CA PHE A 522 -8.12 -2.70 -6.59
C PHE A 522 -8.84 -2.72 -7.93
N LYS A 523 -8.33 -1.91 -8.86
CA LYS A 523 -8.71 -1.94 -10.27
C LYS A 523 -7.73 -2.83 -11.01
N VAL A 524 -8.25 -3.73 -11.84
CA VAL A 524 -7.50 -4.74 -12.59
C VAL A 524 -8.00 -4.75 -14.04
N ASP A 525 -7.43 -3.87 -14.85
CA ASP A 525 -7.75 -3.70 -16.27
C ASP A 525 -6.93 -4.70 -17.10
N LEU A 526 -7.49 -5.89 -17.32
CA LEU A 526 -6.86 -6.98 -18.07
C LEU A 526 -7.19 -6.89 -19.56
N ASP A 527 -6.15 -6.92 -20.40
CA ASP A 527 -6.27 -6.94 -21.86
C ASP A 527 -5.79 -8.30 -22.40
N VAL A 528 -6.44 -9.39 -21.98
CA VAL A 528 -5.98 -10.76 -22.26
C VAL A 528 -6.05 -11.05 -23.76
N GLY A 529 -4.90 -11.10 -24.43
CA GLY A 529 -4.84 -11.31 -25.87
C GLY A 529 -5.51 -10.19 -26.68
N GLY A 530 -5.57 -8.97 -26.11
CA GLY A 530 -6.26 -7.80 -26.69
C GLY A 530 -7.43 -7.33 -25.82
N LEU A 531 -8.12 -6.28 -26.29
CA LEU A 531 -9.19 -5.62 -25.54
C LEU A 531 -10.45 -6.48 -25.34
N GLU A 532 -10.85 -7.27 -26.34
CA GLU A 532 -12.11 -8.02 -26.29
C GLU A 532 -11.98 -9.27 -25.41
N ASN A 533 -12.58 -9.23 -24.22
CA ASN A 533 -12.51 -10.30 -23.23
C ASN A 533 -13.90 -10.81 -22.82
N TRP A 534 -13.93 -12.04 -22.29
CA TRP A 534 -15.10 -12.72 -21.73
C TRP A 534 -14.79 -13.25 -20.35
N VAL A 535 -15.78 -13.30 -19.47
CA VAL A 535 -15.62 -13.84 -18.11
C VAL A 535 -16.14 -15.27 -18.03
N TRP A 536 -15.29 -16.18 -17.58
CA TRP A 536 -15.63 -17.59 -17.40
C TRP A 536 -15.55 -17.99 -15.93
N ALA A 537 -16.58 -18.71 -15.50
CA ALA A 537 -16.65 -19.38 -14.21
C ALA A 537 -16.56 -20.89 -14.42
N GLU A 538 -15.48 -21.49 -13.92
CA GLU A 538 -15.31 -22.93 -13.82
C GLU A 538 -15.35 -23.42 -12.38
N ASP A 539 -15.90 -24.61 -12.20
CA ASP A 539 -16.01 -25.25 -10.89
C ASP A 539 -16.06 -26.79 -11.04
N MET A 540 -16.36 -27.48 -9.95
CA MET A 540 -16.47 -28.93 -9.89
C MET A 540 -17.85 -29.39 -9.39
N ALA A 541 -18.30 -30.53 -9.93
CA ALA A 541 -19.45 -31.26 -9.43
C ALA A 541 -19.16 -32.76 -9.39
N PHE A 542 -19.73 -33.46 -8.40
CA PHE A 542 -19.76 -34.91 -8.38
C PHE A 542 -21.10 -35.41 -8.92
N VAL A 543 -21.07 -36.25 -9.95
CA VAL A 543 -22.26 -36.84 -10.57
C VAL A 543 -22.28 -38.35 -10.24
N PRO A 544 -23.28 -38.84 -9.50
CA PRO A 544 -23.48 -40.29 -9.33
C PRO A 544 -23.60 -40.94 -10.70
N THR A 545 -22.73 -41.90 -10.98
CA THR A 545 -22.64 -42.58 -12.28
C THR A 545 -22.39 -44.06 -12.06
N THR A 546 -23.09 -44.90 -12.80
CA THR A 546 -22.81 -46.33 -12.87
C THR A 546 -21.40 -46.58 -13.42
N VAL A 547 -20.64 -47.50 -12.82
CA VAL A 547 -19.28 -47.82 -13.29
C VAL A 547 -19.36 -48.47 -14.68
N PRO A 548 -18.81 -47.86 -15.75
CA PRO A 548 -19.05 -48.33 -17.11
C PRO A 548 -18.57 -49.76 -17.40
N TRP A 549 -17.54 -50.23 -16.69
CA TRP A 549 -16.98 -51.60 -16.83
C TRP A 549 -17.52 -52.60 -15.81
N SER A 550 -18.42 -52.19 -14.91
CA SER A 550 -18.97 -53.02 -13.83
C SER A 550 -20.31 -52.43 -13.35
N PRO A 551 -21.39 -52.55 -14.15
CA PRO A 551 -22.61 -51.75 -13.98
C PRO A 551 -23.41 -51.99 -12.70
N GLU A 552 -23.10 -53.04 -11.95
CA GLU A 552 -23.63 -53.31 -10.62
C GLU A 552 -23.07 -52.40 -9.52
N HIS A 553 -22.04 -51.61 -9.81
CA HIS A 553 -21.43 -50.65 -8.88
C HIS A 553 -21.71 -49.19 -9.29
N GLU A 554 -21.77 -48.30 -8.29
CA GLU A 554 -21.86 -46.86 -8.47
C GLU A 554 -20.57 -46.15 -8.08
N MET A 555 -20.31 -45.00 -8.71
CA MET A 555 -19.23 -44.09 -8.35
C MET A 555 -19.69 -42.63 -8.39
N HIS A 556 -19.04 -41.77 -7.62
CA HIS A 556 -19.18 -40.32 -7.74
C HIS A 556 -18.16 -39.78 -8.73
N ARG A 557 -18.60 -39.47 -9.95
CA ARG A 557 -17.72 -38.98 -11.00
C ARG A 557 -17.51 -37.48 -10.85
N LEU A 558 -16.27 -37.07 -10.60
CA LEU A 558 -15.87 -35.66 -10.64
C LEU A 558 -15.97 -35.13 -12.08
N GLN A 559 -16.61 -33.98 -12.26
CA GLN A 559 -16.74 -33.26 -13.53
C GLN A 559 -16.41 -31.79 -13.34
N VAL A 560 -15.89 -31.16 -14.41
CA VAL A 560 -15.70 -29.70 -14.48
C VAL A 560 -16.99 -29.08 -15.00
N THR A 561 -17.49 -28.06 -14.32
CA THR A 561 -18.58 -27.21 -14.79
C THR A 561 -18.00 -25.95 -15.41
N ARG A 562 -18.56 -25.47 -16.53
CA ARG A 562 -18.12 -24.22 -17.19
C ARG A 562 -19.35 -23.36 -17.47
N LYS A 563 -19.28 -22.09 -17.08
CA LYS A 563 -20.33 -21.10 -17.30
C LYS A 563 -19.69 -19.81 -17.82
N LEU A 564 -20.14 -19.36 -18.98
CA LEU A 564 -19.86 -18.00 -19.46
C LEU A 564 -20.76 -17.03 -18.69
N LEU A 565 -20.19 -15.93 -18.20
CA LEU A 565 -20.93 -14.83 -17.58
C LEU A 565 -21.05 -13.71 -18.62
N GLU A 566 -22.29 -13.33 -18.94
CA GLU A 566 -22.60 -12.47 -20.08
C GLU A 566 -22.93 -11.02 -19.69
N THR A 567 -23.31 -10.78 -18.43
CA THR A 567 -23.63 -9.46 -17.88
C THR A 567 -22.84 -9.15 -16.61
N GLU A 568 -22.70 -7.87 -16.29
CA GLU A 568 -21.99 -7.37 -15.10
C GLU A 568 -22.50 -7.99 -13.79
N GLU A 569 -23.82 -8.13 -13.61
CA GLU A 569 -24.41 -8.73 -12.41
C GLU A 569 -24.03 -10.20 -12.27
N GLN A 570 -23.93 -10.93 -13.38
CA GLN A 570 -23.51 -12.34 -13.33
C GLN A 570 -22.06 -12.49 -12.88
N ALA A 571 -21.22 -11.49 -13.15
CA ALA A 571 -19.81 -11.41 -12.74
C ALA A 571 -19.58 -10.54 -11.50
N THR A 572 -20.65 -10.21 -10.77
CA THR A 572 -20.60 -9.48 -9.50
C THR A 572 -20.85 -10.45 -8.35
N PHE A 573 -19.87 -10.58 -7.47
CA PHE A 573 -19.89 -11.52 -6.35
C PHE A 573 -19.88 -10.77 -5.02
N PRO A 574 -20.98 -10.83 -4.24
CA PRO A 574 -21.04 -10.17 -2.93
C PRO A 574 -20.08 -10.81 -1.93
N LEU A 575 -19.67 -10.02 -0.95
CA LEU A 575 -18.91 -10.49 0.21
C LEU A 575 -19.68 -11.58 0.96
N GLY A 576 -18.99 -12.64 1.39
CA GLY A 576 -19.62 -13.80 2.03
C GLY A 576 -20.45 -14.71 1.10
N GLY A 577 -20.63 -14.33 -0.16
CA GLY A 577 -21.29 -15.16 -1.18
C GLY A 577 -20.39 -16.29 -1.70
N ALA A 578 -21.00 -17.30 -2.31
CA ALA A 578 -20.25 -18.34 -3.01
C ALA A 578 -19.58 -17.75 -4.26
N THR A 579 -18.26 -17.93 -4.37
CA THR A 579 -17.49 -17.54 -5.55
C THR A 579 -17.04 -18.78 -6.33
N PRO A 580 -17.07 -18.76 -7.68
CA PRO A 580 -16.51 -19.84 -8.49
C PRO A 580 -15.06 -20.12 -8.11
N ARG A 581 -14.68 -21.40 -8.00
CA ARG A 581 -13.28 -21.76 -7.69
C ARG A 581 -12.31 -21.27 -8.76
N TYR A 582 -12.72 -21.25 -10.02
CA TYR A 582 -11.96 -20.71 -11.14
C TYR A 582 -12.77 -19.60 -11.80
N LEU A 583 -12.30 -18.37 -11.67
CA LEU A 583 -12.85 -17.22 -12.37
C LEU A 583 -11.74 -16.54 -13.15
N TYR A 584 -11.94 -16.36 -14.46
CA TYR A 584 -10.90 -15.83 -15.33
C TYR A 584 -11.50 -15.00 -16.47
N LEU A 585 -10.73 -14.00 -16.92
CA LEU A 585 -11.00 -13.27 -18.16
C LEU A 585 -10.25 -13.99 -19.27
N ALA A 586 -10.88 -14.14 -20.43
CA ALA A 586 -10.30 -14.82 -21.58
C ALA A 586 -10.53 -14.07 -22.88
N SER A 587 -9.57 -14.21 -23.79
CA SER A 587 -9.67 -13.81 -25.19
C SER A 587 -10.57 -14.75 -25.98
N ASN A 588 -10.96 -14.36 -27.20
CA ASN A 588 -11.50 -15.28 -28.22
C ASN A 588 -10.41 -16.16 -28.86
N CYS A 589 -9.13 -15.87 -28.62
CA CYS A 589 -8.01 -16.65 -29.12
C CYS A 589 -7.79 -17.89 -28.27
N SER A 590 -7.50 -19.02 -28.93
CA SER A 590 -7.15 -20.27 -28.26
C SER A 590 -5.64 -20.51 -28.24
N ASN A 591 -5.16 -21.27 -27.26
CA ASN A 591 -3.83 -21.86 -27.30
C ASN A 591 -3.76 -23.06 -28.27
N LYS A 592 -2.58 -23.66 -28.40
CA LYS A 592 -2.33 -24.83 -29.27
C LYS A 592 -3.26 -26.02 -29.02
N TRP A 593 -3.85 -26.11 -27.82
CA TRP A 593 -4.73 -27.21 -27.41
C TRP A 593 -6.21 -26.91 -27.62
N GLY A 594 -6.55 -25.74 -28.15
CA GLY A 594 -7.93 -25.34 -28.45
C GLY A 594 -8.68 -24.69 -27.27
N HIS A 595 -8.03 -24.51 -26.12
CA HIS A 595 -8.62 -23.79 -24.98
C HIS A 595 -8.43 -22.28 -25.13
N LEU A 596 -9.44 -21.49 -24.75
CA LEU A 596 -9.35 -20.03 -24.73
C LEU A 596 -8.20 -19.58 -23.82
N LYS A 597 -7.42 -18.60 -24.29
CA LYS A 597 -6.35 -17.99 -23.53
C LYS A 597 -6.94 -17.11 -22.41
N GLY A 598 -6.65 -17.43 -21.15
CA GLY A 598 -7.22 -16.70 -20.01
C GLY A 598 -6.23 -16.34 -18.91
N TYR A 599 -6.59 -15.33 -18.12
CA TYR A 599 -5.95 -15.01 -16.85
C TYR A 599 -6.95 -15.13 -15.70
N ARG A 600 -6.64 -16.02 -14.75
CA ARG A 600 -7.45 -16.32 -13.58
C ARG A 600 -7.17 -15.34 -12.46
N ILE A 601 -8.24 -14.81 -11.88
CA ILE A 601 -8.20 -14.01 -10.66
C ILE A 601 -8.40 -14.95 -9.47
N GLN A 602 -7.44 -14.98 -8.55
CA GLN A 602 -7.47 -15.79 -7.34
C GLN A 602 -7.25 -14.90 -6.12
N ILE A 603 -8.33 -14.59 -5.42
CA ILE A 603 -8.34 -13.66 -4.28
C ILE A 603 -7.89 -14.37 -2.99
N VAL A 604 -7.04 -13.69 -2.22
CA VAL A 604 -6.57 -14.09 -0.88
C VAL A 604 -7.04 -13.05 0.12
N SER A 605 -8.06 -13.40 0.90
CA SER A 605 -8.78 -12.44 1.72
C SER A 605 -9.55 -13.15 2.82
N PHE A 606 -9.76 -12.47 3.95
CA PHE A 606 -10.37 -13.00 5.17
C PHE A 606 -11.41 -12.01 5.70
N GLU A 607 -12.28 -11.53 4.79
CA GLU A 607 -13.05 -10.31 4.97
C GLU A 607 -13.95 -10.34 6.21
N GLY A 608 -14.09 -9.18 6.86
CA GLY A 608 -15.16 -8.96 7.84
C GLY A 608 -16.52 -8.78 7.15
N GLU A 609 -17.59 -8.65 7.94
CA GLU A 609 -18.90 -8.26 7.37
C GLU A 609 -18.83 -6.82 6.85
N PRO A 610 -19.43 -6.51 5.68
CA PRO A 610 -19.45 -5.16 5.17
C PRO A 610 -20.41 -4.30 6.01
N LEU A 611 -20.26 -2.97 5.93
CA LEU A 611 -21.24 -2.07 6.56
C LEU A 611 -22.64 -2.38 6.00
N PRO A 612 -23.68 -2.44 6.85
CA PRO A 612 -25.04 -2.72 6.38
C PRO A 612 -25.51 -1.71 5.32
N GLN A 613 -26.13 -2.19 4.23
CA GLN A 613 -26.63 -1.34 3.13
C GLN A 613 -27.71 -0.33 3.56
N ASN A 614 -28.36 -0.53 4.70
CA ASN A 614 -29.31 0.43 5.25
C ASN A 614 -28.63 1.62 5.95
N SER A 615 -27.31 1.55 6.17
CA SER A 615 -26.52 2.68 6.63
C SER A 615 -26.43 3.72 5.53
N SER A 616 -26.67 4.98 5.88
CA SER A 616 -26.56 6.11 4.94
C SER A 616 -25.12 6.39 4.48
N LEU A 617 -24.12 5.75 5.09
CA LEU A 617 -22.70 5.92 4.77
C LEU A 617 -22.19 4.92 3.73
N GLU A 618 -22.86 3.78 3.59
CA GLU A 618 -22.34 2.62 2.86
C GLU A 618 -22.09 2.92 1.37
N ARG A 619 -22.90 3.81 0.78
CA ARG A 619 -22.75 4.24 -0.63
C ARG A 619 -21.38 4.85 -0.95
N ALA A 620 -20.68 5.43 0.03
CA ALA A 620 -19.38 6.06 -0.18
C ALA A 620 -18.22 5.09 -0.42
N PHE A 621 -18.43 3.83 -0.10
CA PHE A 621 -17.48 2.73 -0.29
C PHE A 621 -18.25 1.47 -0.67
N SER A 622 -19.23 1.61 -1.56
CA SER A 622 -20.14 0.54 -1.96
C SER A 622 -19.42 -0.65 -2.60
N TRP A 623 -18.21 -0.46 -3.11
CA TRP A 623 -17.30 -1.53 -3.52
C TRP A 623 -17.01 -2.55 -2.40
N GLY A 624 -17.04 -2.13 -1.12
CA GLY A 624 -16.76 -2.97 0.04
C GLY A 624 -17.77 -4.11 0.25
N ARG A 625 -18.94 -4.06 -0.40
CA ARG A 625 -19.93 -5.15 -0.36
C ARG A 625 -19.64 -6.28 -1.36
N TYR A 626 -18.68 -6.09 -2.27
CA TYR A 626 -18.36 -7.04 -3.32
C TYR A 626 -16.96 -7.60 -3.10
N LYS A 627 -16.82 -8.92 -3.17
CA LYS A 627 -15.51 -9.57 -3.22
C LYS A 627 -14.83 -9.33 -4.57
N LEU A 628 -15.64 -9.37 -5.63
CA LEU A 628 -15.22 -9.07 -6.98
C LEU A 628 -16.42 -8.56 -7.80
N ALA A 629 -16.18 -7.59 -8.67
CA ALA A 629 -17.07 -7.28 -9.79
C ALA A 629 -16.27 -7.20 -11.10
N VAL A 630 -16.93 -7.41 -12.24
CA VAL A 630 -16.35 -7.15 -13.56
C VAL A 630 -17.31 -6.25 -14.32
N THR A 631 -16.81 -5.11 -14.80
CA THR A 631 -17.60 -4.12 -15.55
C THR A 631 -16.98 -3.88 -16.92
N GLN A 632 -17.72 -3.21 -17.81
CA GLN A 632 -17.08 -2.61 -18.98
C GLN A 632 -16.13 -1.50 -18.54
N ARG A 633 -14.97 -1.42 -19.20
CA ARG A 633 -13.98 -0.38 -18.93
C ARG A 633 -14.38 0.92 -19.64
N LYS A 634 -14.53 2.02 -18.88
CA LYS A 634 -14.89 3.34 -19.42
C LYS A 634 -13.96 4.44 -18.92
N GLU A 635 -13.84 5.54 -19.67
CA GLU A 635 -12.99 6.68 -19.31
C GLU A 635 -13.64 7.55 -18.20
N ASP A 636 -14.97 7.56 -18.12
CA ASP A 636 -15.77 8.25 -17.11
C ASP A 636 -16.04 7.40 -15.85
N GLU A 637 -15.57 6.14 -15.83
CA GLU A 637 -15.49 5.28 -14.65
C GLU A 637 -14.02 4.99 -14.25
N PRO A 638 -13.16 6.02 -14.07
CA PRO A 638 -11.71 5.82 -13.94
C PRO A 638 -11.29 5.25 -12.57
N SER A 639 -12.09 5.51 -11.54
CA SER A 639 -11.85 5.11 -10.15
C SER A 639 -13.14 4.74 -9.43
N SER A 640 -13.07 3.80 -8.50
CA SER A 640 -14.21 3.35 -7.67
C SER A 640 -14.44 4.19 -6.40
N THR A 641 -13.65 5.23 -6.18
CA THR A 641 -13.73 6.13 -5.02
C THR A 641 -13.47 7.57 -5.45
N SER A 642 -13.51 8.49 -4.50
CA SER A 642 -13.11 9.88 -4.68
C SER A 642 -12.56 10.46 -3.40
N ILE A 643 -11.64 11.41 -3.53
CA ILE A 643 -11.07 12.17 -2.39
C ILE A 643 -12.12 12.97 -1.60
N TYR A 644 -13.29 13.13 -2.20
CA TYR A 644 -14.41 13.87 -1.66
C TYR A 644 -15.41 12.98 -0.89
N ASN A 645 -15.26 11.65 -0.95
CA ASN A 645 -16.20 10.72 -0.33
C ASN A 645 -16.10 10.73 1.21
N GLN A 646 -14.90 10.88 1.79
CA GLN A 646 -14.72 10.84 3.26
C GLN A 646 -15.50 11.89 4.03
N ASN A 647 -15.54 13.12 3.51
CA ASN A 647 -16.11 14.26 4.23
C ASN A 647 -17.59 14.49 3.88
N ASP A 648 -18.14 13.71 2.95
CA ASP A 648 -19.57 13.69 2.64
C ASP A 648 -20.03 12.33 2.11
N PRO A 649 -19.89 11.25 2.90
CA PRO A 649 -20.23 9.90 2.47
C PRO A 649 -21.74 9.71 2.22
N TRP A 650 -22.59 10.61 2.73
CA TRP A 650 -24.04 10.55 2.54
C TRP A 650 -24.48 10.95 1.14
N THR A 651 -23.68 11.76 0.45
CA THR A 651 -23.86 12.09 -0.97
C THR A 651 -22.52 11.89 -1.68
N PRO A 652 -22.09 10.64 -1.86
CA PRO A 652 -20.76 10.36 -2.35
C PRO A 652 -20.56 10.96 -3.75
N THR A 653 -19.33 11.35 -4.06
CA THR A 653 -18.99 11.86 -5.39
C THR A 653 -18.86 10.71 -6.39
N VAL A 654 -18.37 9.56 -5.93
CA VAL A 654 -18.37 8.31 -6.69
C VAL A 654 -19.06 7.24 -5.87
N ASP A 655 -20.07 6.58 -6.46
CA ASP A 655 -20.70 5.38 -5.95
C ASP A 655 -20.41 4.24 -6.92
N PHE A 656 -19.62 3.25 -6.47
CA PHE A 656 -19.20 2.14 -7.32
C PHE A 656 -20.37 1.30 -7.86
N THR A 657 -21.53 1.33 -7.20
CA THR A 657 -22.70 0.56 -7.68
C THR A 657 -23.28 1.09 -8.98
N ASP A 658 -23.01 2.35 -9.32
CA ASP A 658 -23.45 2.95 -10.58
C ASP A 658 -22.73 2.31 -11.79
N PHE A 659 -21.58 1.67 -11.56
CA PHE A 659 -20.80 0.99 -12.61
C PHE A 659 -21.37 -0.38 -12.96
N ILE A 660 -22.22 -0.96 -12.09
CA ILE A 660 -22.86 -2.26 -12.31
C ILE A 660 -24.29 -1.99 -12.76
N ASN A 661 -24.51 -1.92 -14.07
CA ASN A 661 -25.76 -1.41 -14.65
C ASN A 661 -26.31 -2.30 -15.79
N ASN A 662 -26.09 -3.62 -15.67
CA ASN A 662 -26.58 -4.67 -16.55
C ASN A 662 -26.10 -4.59 -17.98
N GLU A 663 -24.91 -4.03 -18.17
CA GLU A 663 -24.23 -4.07 -19.45
C GLU A 663 -23.72 -5.47 -19.77
N THR A 664 -23.54 -5.74 -21.07
CA THR A 664 -22.89 -6.98 -21.48
C THR A 664 -21.39 -6.90 -21.20
N ILE A 665 -20.82 -8.00 -20.75
CA ILE A 665 -19.37 -8.18 -20.55
C ILE A 665 -18.79 -9.21 -21.53
N ALA A 666 -19.55 -9.59 -22.57
CA ALA A 666 -19.12 -10.55 -23.55
C ALA A 666 -18.41 -9.85 -24.72
N GLY A 667 -17.09 -10.06 -24.85
CA GLY A 667 -16.28 -9.54 -25.96
C GLY A 667 -16.13 -8.02 -25.90
N LYS A 668 -15.88 -7.49 -24.71
CA LYS A 668 -15.70 -6.05 -24.44
C LYS A 668 -14.35 -5.81 -23.78
N ASP A 669 -13.94 -4.54 -23.75
CA ASP A 669 -12.88 -4.06 -22.86
C ASP A 669 -13.40 -4.14 -21.42
N LEU A 670 -12.83 -5.04 -20.61
CA LEU A 670 -13.31 -5.38 -19.28
C LEU A 670 -12.33 -4.95 -18.22
N VAL A 671 -12.86 -4.49 -17.10
CA VAL A 671 -12.08 -4.22 -15.89
C VAL A 671 -12.63 -5.03 -14.74
N ALA A 672 -11.76 -5.73 -14.04
CA ALA A 672 -12.09 -6.42 -12.80
C ALA A 672 -11.79 -5.51 -11.61
N TRP A 673 -12.65 -5.58 -10.61
CA TRP A 673 -12.59 -4.80 -9.38
C TRP A 673 -12.52 -5.78 -8.21
N VAL A 674 -11.40 -5.78 -7.48
CA VAL A 674 -11.11 -6.78 -6.44
C VAL A 674 -11.14 -6.11 -5.08
N THR A 675 -11.89 -6.66 -4.14
CA THR A 675 -11.80 -6.29 -2.72
C THR A 675 -11.05 -7.36 -1.95
N ALA A 676 -10.08 -6.96 -1.14
CA ALA A 676 -9.39 -7.84 -0.21
C ALA A 676 -9.23 -7.17 1.16
N GLY A 677 -9.40 -7.93 2.24
CA GLY A 677 -9.47 -7.35 3.58
C GLY A 677 -9.52 -8.40 4.68
N PHE A 678 -9.59 -7.94 5.93
CA PHE A 678 -9.68 -8.78 7.12
C PHE A 678 -10.31 -8.06 8.31
N LEU A 679 -10.89 -8.84 9.22
CA LEU A 679 -11.27 -8.36 10.56
C LEU A 679 -10.02 -8.32 11.46
N HIS A 680 -9.83 -7.22 12.17
CA HIS A 680 -8.79 -7.07 13.18
C HIS A 680 -9.43 -6.80 14.54
N ILE A 681 -9.30 -7.75 15.46
CA ILE A 681 -9.58 -7.55 16.87
C ILE A 681 -8.21 -7.38 17.54
N PRO A 682 -7.78 -6.14 17.87
CA PRO A 682 -6.45 -5.93 18.41
C PRO A 682 -6.20 -6.73 19.68
N HIS A 683 -4.94 -7.13 19.89
CA HIS A 683 -4.51 -7.96 21.01
C HIS A 683 -3.14 -7.52 21.52
N ALA A 684 -2.65 -8.13 22.60
CA ALA A 684 -1.43 -7.67 23.27
C ALA A 684 -0.20 -7.74 22.35
N GLU A 685 -0.15 -8.70 21.44
CA GLU A 685 0.90 -8.90 20.45
C GLU A 685 0.89 -7.86 19.32
N ASP A 686 -0.13 -7.00 19.23
CA ASP A 686 -0.13 -5.80 18.39
C ASP A 686 0.65 -4.62 19.03
N ILE A 687 1.28 -4.81 20.19
CA ILE A 687 2.07 -3.80 20.90
C ILE A 687 3.57 -4.12 20.80
N PRO A 688 4.42 -3.19 20.32
CA PRO A 688 4.09 -1.83 19.91
C PRO A 688 3.31 -1.73 18.60
N ASN A 689 3.53 -2.65 17.66
CA ASN A 689 2.97 -2.59 16.33
C ASN A 689 2.34 -3.92 15.93
N THR A 690 1.26 -3.82 15.14
CA THR A 690 0.71 -4.94 14.40
C THR A 690 1.76 -5.52 13.48
N VAL A 691 1.82 -6.85 13.40
CA VAL A 691 2.82 -7.55 12.59
C VAL A 691 2.28 -7.91 11.22
N THR A 692 3.15 -8.04 10.22
CA THR A 692 2.78 -8.39 8.84
C THR A 692 2.46 -9.88 8.64
N VAL A 693 2.89 -10.74 9.57
CA VAL A 693 2.70 -12.20 9.50
C VAL A 693 1.22 -12.53 9.68
N GLY A 694 0.62 -13.17 8.68
CA GLY A 694 -0.80 -13.52 8.68
C GLY A 694 -1.74 -12.40 8.21
N ASN A 695 -1.27 -11.14 8.18
CA ASN A 695 -2.04 -9.97 7.76
C ASN A 695 -1.85 -9.60 6.27
N GLY A 696 -1.25 -10.50 5.48
CA GLY A 696 -1.10 -10.33 4.04
C GLY A 696 -2.38 -10.73 3.29
N VAL A 697 -3.02 -9.78 2.61
CA VAL A 697 -4.21 -9.98 1.77
C VAL A 697 -3.99 -9.44 0.36
N GLY A 698 -4.82 -9.83 -0.61
CA GLY A 698 -4.71 -9.37 -2.00
C GLY A 698 -5.21 -10.42 -2.99
N PHE A 699 -4.53 -10.58 -4.12
CA PHE A 699 -4.94 -11.53 -5.16
C PHE A 699 -3.79 -11.91 -6.10
N PHE A 700 -3.97 -13.03 -6.80
CA PHE A 700 -3.13 -13.46 -7.92
C PHE A 700 -3.87 -13.30 -9.25
N LEU A 701 -3.11 -12.94 -10.27
CA LEU A 701 -3.46 -13.08 -11.68
C LEU A 701 -2.60 -14.21 -12.25
N ARG A 702 -3.23 -15.31 -12.66
CA ARG A 702 -2.54 -16.54 -13.06
C ARG A 702 -2.84 -16.88 -14.51
N PRO A 703 -1.84 -17.17 -15.36
CA PRO A 703 -2.12 -17.67 -16.70
C PRO A 703 -2.90 -18.99 -16.62
N TYR A 704 -3.99 -19.07 -17.36
CA TYR A 704 -4.87 -20.23 -17.43
C TYR A 704 -5.15 -20.55 -18.91
N ASN A 705 -4.46 -21.57 -19.43
CA ASN A 705 -4.42 -21.87 -20.86
C ASN A 705 -3.97 -20.71 -21.76
N PHE A 706 -3.38 -19.65 -21.20
CA PHE A 706 -2.87 -18.51 -21.96
C PHE A 706 -1.68 -18.90 -22.86
N PHE A 707 -0.73 -19.64 -22.26
CA PHE A 707 0.42 -20.20 -22.95
C PHE A 707 0.14 -21.64 -23.40
N ASP A 708 0.99 -22.15 -24.28
CA ASP A 708 0.92 -23.55 -24.75
C ASP A 708 1.52 -24.54 -23.74
N GLN A 709 2.36 -24.06 -22.82
CA GLN A 709 2.98 -24.80 -21.72
C GLN A 709 3.47 -23.79 -20.66
N ASP A 710 3.96 -24.28 -19.52
CA ASP A 710 4.56 -23.41 -18.51
C ASP A 710 5.75 -22.61 -19.09
N PRO A 711 5.70 -21.26 -19.12
CA PRO A 711 6.78 -20.45 -19.68
C PRO A 711 8.09 -20.55 -18.89
N SER A 712 8.06 -21.04 -17.64
CA SER A 712 9.26 -21.28 -16.83
C SER A 712 10.08 -22.49 -17.31
N PHE A 713 9.54 -23.30 -18.23
CA PHE A 713 10.29 -24.35 -18.91
C PHE A 713 11.57 -23.81 -19.58
N GLU A 714 11.49 -22.60 -20.13
CA GLU A 714 12.59 -21.92 -20.83
C GLU A 714 13.50 -21.11 -19.89
N SER A 715 13.34 -21.24 -18.57
CA SER A 715 14.14 -20.48 -17.62
C SER A 715 15.62 -20.85 -17.72
N ALA A 716 16.47 -19.82 -17.84
CA ALA A 716 17.92 -19.95 -17.80
C ALA A 716 18.44 -20.42 -16.42
N ASP A 717 17.62 -20.31 -15.37
CA ASP A 717 17.96 -20.74 -14.01
C ASP A 717 17.50 -22.18 -13.72
N SER A 718 16.90 -22.87 -14.71
CA SER A 718 16.42 -24.24 -14.51
C SER A 718 17.59 -25.23 -14.42
N ILE A 719 17.44 -26.21 -13.55
CA ILE A 719 18.43 -27.26 -13.31
C ILE A 719 17.85 -28.60 -13.73
N TYR A 720 18.61 -29.36 -14.50
CA TYR A 720 18.25 -30.69 -14.94
C TYR A 720 19.48 -31.58 -15.04
N PHE A 721 19.37 -32.83 -14.58
CA PHE A 721 20.37 -33.86 -14.79
C PHE A 721 19.72 -35.25 -14.77
N SER A 722 20.21 -36.16 -15.61
CA SER A 722 19.83 -37.57 -15.60
C SER A 722 20.75 -38.38 -14.68
N GLY A 723 20.28 -39.54 -14.22
CA GLY A 723 20.99 -40.35 -13.24
C GLY A 723 22.27 -41.02 -13.74
N ASP A 724 22.49 -41.05 -15.06
CA ASP A 724 23.72 -41.51 -15.71
C ASP A 724 24.79 -40.41 -15.84
N VAL A 725 24.48 -39.19 -15.42
CA VAL A 725 25.36 -38.03 -15.51
C VAL A 725 25.77 -37.58 -14.11
N ASP A 726 27.06 -37.28 -13.94
CA ASP A 726 27.58 -36.71 -12.70
C ASP A 726 27.11 -35.26 -12.53
N ALA A 727 26.17 -35.06 -11.61
CA ALA A 727 25.58 -33.76 -11.27
C ALA A 727 26.60 -32.76 -10.70
N GLU A 728 27.78 -33.22 -10.28
CA GLU A 728 28.87 -32.37 -9.76
C GLU A 728 29.71 -31.72 -10.86
N THR A 729 29.47 -32.03 -12.13
CA THR A 729 30.21 -31.45 -13.25
C THR A 729 29.59 -30.14 -13.77
N TYR A 730 30.44 -29.15 -14.08
CA TYR A 730 30.05 -27.80 -14.54
C TYR A 730 29.13 -27.78 -15.77
N ARG A 731 29.29 -28.73 -16.70
CA ARG A 731 28.45 -28.79 -17.91
C ARG A 731 27.00 -29.20 -17.63
N VAL A 732 26.73 -29.70 -16.42
CA VAL A 732 25.47 -30.38 -16.05
C VAL A 732 24.65 -29.54 -15.08
N SER A 733 25.30 -28.78 -14.20
CA SER A 733 24.61 -27.90 -13.26
C SER A 733 25.34 -26.57 -13.09
N PRO A 734 24.73 -25.43 -13.49
CA PRO A 734 25.26 -24.09 -13.20
C PRO A 734 25.57 -23.85 -11.71
N LEU A 735 24.91 -24.59 -10.80
CA LEU A 735 25.12 -24.49 -9.36
C LEU A 735 26.54 -24.88 -8.92
N THR A 736 27.24 -25.74 -9.67
CA THR A 736 28.60 -26.17 -9.34
C THR A 736 29.63 -25.04 -9.49
N SER A 737 29.26 -23.99 -10.23
CA SER A 737 30.05 -22.76 -10.37
C SER A 737 29.79 -21.73 -9.28
N LEU A 738 28.72 -21.86 -8.49
CA LEU A 738 28.36 -20.90 -7.45
C LEU A 738 29.47 -20.71 -6.41
N PRO A 739 30.15 -21.76 -5.88
CA PRO A 739 31.23 -21.55 -4.92
C PRO A 739 32.39 -20.69 -5.46
N GLN A 740 32.63 -20.70 -6.77
CA GLN A 740 33.68 -19.91 -7.42
C GLN A 740 33.18 -18.51 -7.82
N THR A 741 31.96 -18.42 -8.36
CA THR A 741 31.38 -17.17 -8.86
C THR A 741 30.79 -16.29 -7.76
N ALA A 742 30.32 -16.88 -6.66
CA ALA A 742 29.82 -16.19 -5.46
C ALA A 742 30.88 -16.07 -4.35
N ALA A 743 32.15 -16.35 -4.65
CA ALA A 743 33.28 -16.20 -3.71
C ALA A 743 33.53 -14.73 -3.30
N CYS A 744 32.87 -13.78 -3.97
CA CYS A 744 32.96 -12.35 -3.74
C CYS A 744 31.56 -11.76 -3.51
N ALA A 745 31.41 -10.93 -2.48
CA ALA A 745 30.22 -10.13 -2.25
C ALA A 745 30.49 -8.69 -2.71
N SER A 746 29.49 -8.03 -3.30
CA SER A 746 29.59 -6.62 -3.67
C SER A 746 29.86 -5.75 -2.45
N GLU A 747 30.66 -4.69 -2.61
CA GLU A 747 30.71 -3.63 -1.59
C GLU A 747 29.31 -3.07 -1.39
N LEU A 748 28.85 -3.07 -0.14
CA LEU A 748 27.54 -2.56 0.21
C LEU A 748 27.58 -1.04 0.19
N PRO A 749 26.59 -0.36 -0.43
CA PRO A 749 26.48 1.09 -0.30
C PRO A 749 26.40 1.46 1.19
N ALA A 750 26.92 2.63 1.58
CA ALA A 750 26.72 3.11 2.95
C ALA A 750 25.23 3.32 3.22
N PHE A 751 24.78 3.04 4.45
CA PHE A 751 23.39 3.27 4.82
C PHE A 751 23.04 4.76 4.70
N SER A 752 21.90 5.04 4.08
CA SER A 752 21.28 6.36 4.00
C SER A 752 19.78 6.22 4.25
N HIS A 753 19.17 7.29 4.77
CA HIS A 753 17.73 7.37 4.99
C HIS A 753 17.16 8.62 4.34
N GLY A 754 15.96 8.51 3.76
CA GLY A 754 15.26 9.58 3.03
C GLY A 754 14.92 10.80 3.90
N GLY A 755 14.86 10.65 5.22
CA GLY A 755 14.60 11.72 6.19
C GLY A 755 13.16 11.71 6.69
N PHE A 756 12.78 12.74 7.46
CA PHE A 756 11.40 12.96 7.91
C PHE A 756 10.87 14.27 7.29
N SER A 757 9.56 14.48 7.34
CA SER A 757 8.89 15.68 6.82
C SER A 757 9.41 16.97 7.47
N HIS A 758 10.41 17.62 6.85
CA HIS A 758 10.77 19.06 6.80
C HIS A 758 11.86 19.34 5.75
N ASN A 759 12.12 18.41 4.82
CA ASN A 759 13.07 18.60 3.72
C ASN A 759 12.37 18.94 2.41
#